data_AF-A0A2P6QCF5-F1
#
_entry.id   AF-A0A2P6QCF5-F1
#
_cell.length_a   1.000
_cell.length_b   1.000
_cell.length_c   1.000
_cell.angle_alpha   90.00
_cell.angle_beta   90.00
_cell.angle_gamma   90.00
#
_symmetry.space_group_name_H-M   'P 1'
#
loop_
_entity.id
_entity.type
_entity.pdbx_description
1 polymer ?
#
loop_
_entity_poly.entity_id
_entity_poly.type
_entity_poly.pdbx_seq_one_letter_code
_entity_poly.pdbx_strand_id
1 'polypeptide(L)'
;MAIFNISSLTTLTFYGNNLSGSLSDNICQHLPSIQVLDFSYNQFHGPLPSKCWQCKRLLQLGLSNNNFNGSIPNNIGNLTQIKAIYLDINHLTGTGPVNFNFNLILYCTIPHEIGQLPYLEELFLGINNLRGLIPSSIFNMSTIMKISLSNNQLSGNLPTNIGHRIPILQELYLGINKLSGVIPKSISNVSKLTDLDLDRNFFSGFIPSTLCVLTNLEQLKLFHNNLTIDSSTPEVNILSCLANLKNLKELAFSTNPLNVRLPVSFKNLSTSLQYIYLSNCNMRGNIPNDIGNLSNLIVLNLAENQLSGLIPTSTRRLYNLQGLYLYDNRLQGYIPNEVCQLNYLAELILYGNQLTGCIPSCLGNLTASLRILSIGSNLLNSTIPSTLWDLTDILQVNLSSNSLSGSLSQGVGNLKVATDILLSYNQLSGTIPSNIGGLQDLVNLDLGNNKLEGSIPSSLGNSLSLKFLDLSKNQLFGVIPKSLEALSYLQYMNLSFNKLQGEIPTDGPFRNFSAQSFVSNHGLCGPSRFHVPPCKERSGRSILKYVIPGILSTMLILTSIWMLMLHRKKNVKYATGTTLPQLLWRRVSYQELLSTTNGFHEGNLLGTGGFGSVYAGTLSDGIDVAIKVFNLELEGASTSFDVECEMLSNIRHRNLIKVISCCSQIDFKAVVLNYMPNGSLDKWLYSPNYSLNILQRLNILIDVASALEYLHHGYETPIVHCDLKPRNILLDNDMGAHVTDFGIAKLLGGGDSMTRTMTLATIGYMAPEYGMEGIITKGADLYSFGIVMMETLTKRKPTDDMFVGEMSLKQWVANSLYANAVVDVVDTDLLQTEEDDEIVSKRDCLSSLMQLALSCSAELSEERINMQEALATLNKIKIKFLKNAAAVVLNPRAEI
;
A
#
# COMPACT_ATOMS: atom_id res chain seq x y z
N MET A 1 -39.99 -1.29 41.99
CA MET A 1 -41.29 -1.13 41.29
C MET A 1 -42.27 -0.15 41.94
N ALA A 2 -41.93 0.58 43.02
CA ALA A 2 -42.82 1.63 43.56
C ALA A 2 -42.74 2.98 42.81
N ILE A 3 -41.60 3.29 42.19
CA ILE A 3 -41.36 4.59 41.53
C ILE A 3 -42.18 4.79 40.24
N PHE A 4 -42.57 3.70 39.59
CA PHE A 4 -43.40 3.70 38.37
C PHE A 4 -44.90 3.78 38.69
N ASN A 5 -45.32 4.38 39.81
CA ASN A 5 -46.74 4.57 40.15
C ASN A 5 -46.94 5.86 40.95
N ILE A 6 -46.15 6.89 40.64
CA ILE A 6 -46.19 8.21 41.29
C ILE A 6 -46.78 9.19 40.28
N SER A 7 -48.08 9.49 40.41
CA SER A 7 -48.82 10.30 39.44
C SER A 7 -48.35 11.76 39.35
N SER A 8 -47.66 12.26 40.38
CA SER A 8 -47.06 13.60 40.42
C SER A 8 -45.62 13.67 39.87
N LEU A 9 -45.01 12.54 39.51
CA LEU A 9 -43.62 12.52 39.07
C LEU A 9 -43.47 13.21 37.71
N THR A 10 -42.62 14.23 37.64
CA THR A 10 -42.34 15.02 36.43
C THR A 10 -41.01 14.66 35.79
N THR A 11 -40.06 14.13 36.55
CA THR A 11 -38.72 13.79 36.07
C THR A 11 -38.32 12.43 36.63
N LEU A 12 -37.86 11.54 35.74
CA LEU A 12 -37.28 10.26 36.10
C LEU A 12 -35.98 10.09 35.31
N THR A 13 -34.86 10.09 36.03
CA THR A 13 -33.53 9.87 35.46
C THR A 13 -32.82 8.74 36.18
N PHE A 14 -32.28 7.81 35.39
CA PHE A 14 -31.34 6.77 35.82
C PHE A 14 -30.05 6.82 35.00
N TYR A 15 -29.64 8.01 34.59
CA TYR A 15 -28.42 8.23 33.81
C TYR A 15 -27.18 7.60 34.47
N GLY A 16 -26.41 6.79 33.74
CA GLY A 16 -25.08 6.34 34.18
C GLY A 16 -25.07 5.33 35.34
N ASN A 17 -26.08 4.46 35.45
CA ASN A 17 -26.24 3.54 36.60
C ASN A 17 -25.92 2.06 36.28
N ASN A 18 -25.43 1.75 35.08
CA ASN A 18 -25.12 0.39 34.63
C ASN A 18 -26.32 -0.58 34.72
N LEU A 19 -27.56 -0.06 34.62
CA LEU A 19 -28.80 -0.83 34.70
C LEU A 19 -29.01 -1.66 33.44
N SER A 20 -29.55 -2.87 33.59
CA SER A 20 -29.79 -3.80 32.46
C SER A 20 -31.22 -4.35 32.47
N GLY A 21 -31.61 -4.96 31.36
CA GLY A 21 -32.95 -5.50 31.12
C GLY A 21 -33.72 -4.73 30.05
N SER A 22 -34.99 -5.05 29.88
CA SER A 22 -35.89 -4.31 28.98
C SER A 22 -36.63 -3.20 29.72
N LEU A 23 -36.93 -2.11 29.01
CA LEU A 23 -37.83 -1.09 29.52
C LEU A 23 -39.28 -1.57 29.48
N SER A 24 -40.04 -1.23 30.53
CA SER A 24 -41.42 -1.67 30.64
C SER A 24 -42.33 -0.95 29.64
N ASP A 25 -43.20 -1.71 28.98
CA ASP A 25 -44.11 -1.20 27.95
C ASP A 25 -45.18 -0.23 28.48
N ASN A 26 -45.44 -0.17 29.78
CA ASN A 26 -46.53 0.63 30.37
C ASN A 26 -46.06 1.82 31.22
N ILE A 27 -44.80 2.26 31.10
CA ILE A 27 -44.23 3.37 31.89
C ILE A 27 -45.14 4.62 31.87
N CYS A 28 -45.64 4.99 30.70
CA CYS A 28 -46.49 6.18 30.52
C CYS A 28 -47.91 6.04 31.08
N GLN A 29 -48.41 4.83 31.33
CA GLN A 29 -49.73 4.63 31.93
C GLN A 29 -49.73 4.98 33.41
N HIS A 30 -48.61 4.76 34.08
CA HIS A 30 -48.48 4.97 35.52
C HIS A 30 -47.83 6.30 35.90
N LEU A 31 -47.20 6.98 34.94
CA LEU A 31 -46.54 8.28 35.12
C LEU A 31 -47.17 9.38 34.23
N PRO A 32 -48.45 9.75 34.44
CA PRO A 32 -49.17 10.67 33.54
C PRO A 32 -48.65 12.11 33.53
N SER A 33 -47.87 12.52 34.54
CA SER A 33 -47.31 13.88 34.66
C SER A 33 -45.86 14.01 34.18
N ILE A 34 -45.28 12.93 33.66
CA ILE A 34 -43.86 12.90 33.32
C ILE A 34 -43.52 13.85 32.18
N GLN A 35 -42.44 14.60 32.36
CA GLN A 35 -41.89 15.58 31.42
C GLN A 35 -40.49 15.19 30.96
N VAL A 36 -39.68 14.56 31.82
CA VAL A 36 -38.34 14.11 31.47
C VAL A 36 -38.18 12.64 31.82
N LEU A 37 -37.81 11.84 30.82
CA LEU A 37 -37.39 10.45 30.97
C LEU A 37 -35.96 10.32 30.45
N ASP A 38 -35.01 9.96 31.30
CA ASP A 38 -33.62 9.76 30.90
C ASP A 38 -33.03 8.48 31.49
N PHE A 39 -32.78 7.51 30.62
CA PHE A 39 -32.16 6.22 30.94
C PHE A 39 -30.82 6.05 30.21
N SER A 40 -30.22 7.14 29.77
CA SER A 40 -28.99 7.11 28.97
C SER A 40 -27.80 6.54 29.75
N TYR A 41 -26.78 6.04 29.05
CA TYR A 41 -25.56 5.46 29.63
C TYR A 41 -25.85 4.29 30.58
N ASN A 42 -26.54 3.27 30.07
CA ASN A 42 -26.86 2.03 30.78
C ASN A 42 -26.68 0.83 29.83
N GLN A 43 -27.22 -0.34 30.20
CA GLN A 43 -27.18 -1.58 29.44
C GLN A 43 -28.59 -2.09 29.08
N PHE A 44 -29.57 -1.19 28.94
CA PHE A 44 -30.94 -1.58 28.56
C PHE A 44 -30.97 -2.13 27.13
N HIS A 45 -31.78 -3.17 26.89
CA HIS A 45 -31.83 -3.88 25.62
C HIS A 45 -33.26 -4.24 25.19
N GLY A 46 -33.40 -4.72 23.95
CA GLY A 46 -34.68 -5.05 23.34
C GLY A 46 -35.31 -3.87 22.58
N PRO A 47 -36.55 -4.00 22.09
CA PRO A 47 -37.21 -2.95 21.33
C PRO A 47 -37.55 -1.73 22.18
N LEU A 48 -37.64 -0.57 21.53
CA LEU A 48 -38.19 0.63 22.17
C LEU A 48 -39.64 0.37 22.62
N PRO A 49 -40.03 0.75 23.86
CA PRO A 49 -41.33 0.34 24.39
C PRO A 49 -42.50 0.93 23.59
N SER A 50 -43.45 0.08 23.24
CA SER A 50 -44.52 0.40 22.27
C SER A 50 -45.50 1.48 22.77
N LYS A 51 -45.61 1.66 24.09
CA LYS A 51 -46.49 2.68 24.71
C LYS A 51 -45.73 3.82 25.39
N CYS A 52 -44.40 3.90 25.28
CA CYS A 52 -43.63 5.07 25.73
C CYS A 52 -44.07 6.37 25.03
N TRP A 53 -44.73 6.25 23.88
CA TRP A 53 -45.25 7.37 23.08
C TRP A 53 -46.59 7.92 23.58
N GLN A 54 -47.12 7.39 24.69
CA GLN A 54 -48.38 7.87 25.31
C GLN A 54 -48.15 9.00 26.33
N CYS A 55 -46.90 9.29 26.70
CA CYS A 55 -46.54 10.35 27.63
C CYS A 55 -46.74 11.75 27.00
N LYS A 56 -47.98 12.25 26.92
CA LYS A 56 -48.32 13.51 26.21
C LYS A 56 -47.68 14.78 26.79
N ARG A 57 -47.13 14.73 28.01
CA ARG A 57 -46.44 15.83 28.67
C ARG A 57 -44.91 15.75 28.55
N LEU A 58 -44.39 14.73 27.86
CA LEU A 58 -42.96 14.51 27.75
C LEU A 58 -42.32 15.63 26.92
N LEU A 59 -41.32 16.27 27.51
CA LEU A 59 -40.48 17.31 26.92
C LEU A 59 -39.12 16.75 26.49
N GLN A 60 -38.60 15.75 27.21
CA GLN A 60 -37.31 15.13 26.89
C GLN A 60 -37.35 13.61 27.06
N LEU A 61 -36.81 12.91 26.05
CA LEU A 61 -36.59 11.47 26.07
C LEU A 61 -35.10 11.18 25.81
N GLY A 62 -34.39 10.67 26.82
CA GLY A 62 -33.00 10.22 26.71
C GLY A 62 -32.89 8.71 26.89
N LEU A 63 -32.42 8.00 25.86
CA LEU A 63 -32.15 6.56 25.86
C LEU A 63 -30.77 6.25 25.25
N SER A 64 -29.91 7.26 25.13
CA SER A 64 -28.63 7.15 24.44
C SER A 64 -27.67 6.20 25.14
N ASN A 65 -26.73 5.62 24.38
CA ASN A 65 -25.68 4.75 24.91
C ASN A 65 -26.27 3.58 25.73
N ASN A 66 -27.00 2.72 25.01
CA ASN A 66 -27.65 1.50 25.48
C ASN A 66 -27.60 0.43 24.36
N ASN A 67 -28.30 -0.68 24.53
CA ASN A 67 -28.37 -1.80 23.58
C ASN A 67 -29.78 -1.96 22.96
N PHE A 68 -30.56 -0.87 22.81
CA PHE A 68 -31.89 -0.94 22.21
C PHE A 68 -31.82 -1.35 20.73
N ASN A 69 -32.76 -2.19 20.28
CA ASN A 69 -32.82 -2.68 18.90
C ASN A 69 -34.23 -2.53 18.29
N GLY A 70 -34.41 -3.03 17.06
CA GLY A 70 -35.70 -2.94 16.38
C GLY A 70 -36.01 -1.53 15.86
N SER A 71 -37.23 -1.34 15.36
CA SER A 71 -37.62 -0.10 14.68
C SER A 71 -37.96 1.04 15.64
N ILE A 72 -37.65 2.27 15.23
CA ILE A 72 -38.28 3.46 15.83
C ILE A 72 -39.76 3.47 15.41
N PRO A 73 -40.74 3.39 16.32
CA PRO A 73 -42.14 3.27 15.94
C PRO A 73 -42.75 4.61 15.50
N ASN A 74 -43.63 4.59 14.49
CA ASN A 74 -44.34 5.77 13.97
C ASN A 74 -45.11 6.55 15.05
N ASN A 75 -45.58 5.86 16.09
CA ASN A 75 -46.32 6.45 17.19
C ASN A 75 -45.51 7.49 17.98
N ILE A 76 -44.19 7.60 17.75
CA ILE A 76 -43.36 8.70 18.28
C ILE A 76 -43.94 10.09 17.98
N GLY A 77 -44.69 10.24 16.88
CA GLY A 77 -45.43 11.46 16.54
C GLY A 77 -46.49 11.88 17.56
N ASN A 78 -46.91 10.99 18.47
CA ASN A 78 -47.89 11.31 19.51
C ASN A 78 -47.31 12.17 20.65
N LEU A 79 -45.98 12.31 20.74
CA LEU A 79 -45.30 13.11 21.76
C LEU A 79 -45.33 14.61 21.42
N THR A 80 -46.52 15.20 21.36
CA THR A 80 -46.72 16.55 20.80
C THR A 80 -46.06 17.70 21.57
N GLN A 81 -45.57 17.47 22.80
CA GLN A 81 -44.85 18.46 23.60
C GLN A 81 -43.32 18.26 23.61
N ILE A 82 -42.82 17.23 22.92
CA ILE A 82 -41.41 16.85 22.98
C ILE A 82 -40.52 17.94 22.37
N LYS A 83 -39.42 18.22 23.07
CA LYS A 83 -38.37 19.15 22.68
C LYS A 83 -37.07 18.45 22.33
N ALA A 84 -36.73 17.37 23.03
CA ALA A 84 -35.47 16.66 22.80
C ALA A 84 -35.67 15.14 22.77
N ILE A 85 -35.08 14.50 21.75
CA ILE A 85 -35.05 13.05 21.58
C ILE A 85 -33.59 12.63 21.41
N TYR A 86 -33.08 11.86 22.37
CA TYR A 86 -31.75 11.27 22.33
C TYR A 86 -31.85 9.74 22.32
N LEU A 87 -31.53 9.14 21.17
CA LEU A 87 -31.53 7.69 20.92
C LEU A 87 -30.20 7.21 20.32
N ASP A 88 -29.17 8.06 20.33
CA ASP A 88 -27.86 7.78 19.76
C ASP A 88 -27.11 6.66 20.50
N ILE A 89 -26.18 6.00 19.81
CA ILE A 89 -25.38 4.89 20.36
C ILE A 89 -26.29 3.73 20.84
N ASN A 90 -26.96 3.10 19.87
CA ASN A 90 -27.83 1.95 20.07
C ASN A 90 -27.78 1.03 18.80
N HIS A 91 -28.69 0.07 18.68
CA HIS A 91 -28.82 -0.83 17.52
C HIS A 91 -30.16 -0.65 16.79
N LEU A 92 -30.74 0.56 16.82
CA LEU A 92 -32.05 0.84 16.25
C LEU A 92 -32.03 0.77 14.72
N THR A 93 -33.13 0.28 14.15
CA THR A 93 -33.40 0.25 12.72
C THR A 93 -34.54 1.22 12.36
N GLY A 94 -34.71 1.54 11.08
CA GLY A 94 -35.86 2.33 10.63
C GLY A 94 -37.19 1.53 10.69
N THR A 95 -38.29 2.15 10.25
CA THR A 95 -39.63 1.55 10.17
C THR A 95 -39.77 0.67 8.93
N GLY A 96 -40.08 -0.61 9.08
CA GLY A 96 -40.47 -1.50 7.98
C GLY A 96 -40.09 -2.96 8.21
N PRO A 97 -40.82 -3.94 7.64
CA PRO A 97 -40.40 -5.34 7.69
C PRO A 97 -39.14 -5.56 6.85
N VAL A 98 -38.15 -6.24 7.41
CA VAL A 98 -37.04 -6.83 6.64
C VAL A 98 -37.62 -8.03 5.88
N ASN A 99 -38.28 -7.80 4.75
CA ASN A 99 -38.86 -8.88 3.97
C ASN A 99 -37.82 -9.42 2.96
N PHE A 100 -37.36 -10.65 3.18
CA PHE A 100 -36.35 -11.32 2.36
C PHE A 100 -36.90 -11.89 1.03
N ASN A 101 -38.18 -11.65 0.71
CA ASN A 101 -38.83 -12.18 -0.50
C ASN A 101 -39.40 -11.06 -1.40
N PHE A 102 -38.76 -10.92 -2.56
CA PHE A 102 -39.21 -10.33 -3.84
C PHE A 102 -39.88 -8.93 -3.87
N ASN A 103 -39.17 -8.00 -4.52
CA ASN A 103 -39.64 -6.92 -5.41
C ASN A 103 -40.51 -5.75 -4.88
N LEU A 104 -40.50 -5.44 -3.59
CA LEU A 104 -40.80 -4.09 -3.09
C LEU A 104 -39.87 -3.77 -1.91
N ILE A 105 -38.75 -3.11 -2.20
CA ILE A 105 -37.80 -2.66 -1.17
C ILE A 105 -38.43 -1.45 -0.46
N LEU A 106 -39.26 -1.70 0.55
CA LEU A 106 -39.55 -0.71 1.59
C LEU A 106 -38.28 -0.58 2.44
N TYR A 107 -37.45 0.40 2.11
CA TYR A 107 -36.30 0.75 2.94
C TYR A 107 -36.79 1.07 4.36
N CYS A 108 -36.14 0.51 5.37
CA CYS A 108 -36.40 0.87 6.76
C CYS A 108 -35.99 2.32 7.00
N THR A 109 -36.92 3.29 6.97
CA THR A 109 -36.62 4.73 7.07
C THR A 109 -36.82 5.27 8.49
N ILE A 110 -36.28 6.47 8.77
CA ILE A 110 -36.70 7.25 9.94
C ILE A 110 -38.21 7.58 9.81
N PRO A 111 -39.03 7.48 10.86
CA PRO A 111 -40.45 7.82 10.80
C PRO A 111 -40.67 9.27 10.37
N HIS A 112 -41.48 9.49 9.34
CA HIS A 112 -41.80 10.83 8.85
C HIS A 112 -42.58 11.68 9.87
N GLU A 113 -43.26 11.04 10.80
CA GLU A 113 -44.01 11.61 11.93
C GLU A 113 -43.11 12.44 12.86
N ILE A 114 -41.82 12.12 12.96
CA ILE A 114 -40.85 12.93 13.72
C ILE A 114 -40.80 14.36 13.15
N GLY A 115 -40.84 14.50 11.83
CA GLY A 115 -40.86 15.80 11.15
C GLY A 115 -42.16 16.60 11.32
N GLN A 116 -43.15 16.09 12.05
CA GLN A 116 -44.41 16.76 12.36
C GLN A 116 -44.49 17.22 13.83
N LEU A 117 -43.47 16.97 14.64
CA LEU A 117 -43.43 17.36 16.05
C LEU A 117 -43.24 18.88 16.17
N PRO A 118 -44.20 19.63 16.74
CA PRO A 118 -44.25 21.09 16.60
C PRO A 118 -43.24 21.86 17.47
N TYR A 119 -42.66 21.21 18.48
CA TYR A 119 -41.75 21.83 19.45
C TYR A 119 -40.39 21.15 19.53
N LEU A 120 -40.08 20.21 18.65
CA LEU A 120 -38.80 19.50 18.69
C LEU A 120 -37.66 20.47 18.34
N GLU A 121 -36.69 20.53 19.24
CA GLU A 121 -35.50 21.39 19.21
C GLU A 121 -34.23 20.55 18.97
N GLU A 122 -34.18 19.32 19.47
CA GLU A 122 -33.00 18.45 19.38
C GLU A 122 -33.36 17.01 18.99
N LEU A 123 -32.67 16.49 17.97
CA LEU A 123 -32.86 15.13 17.47
C LEU A 123 -31.51 14.42 17.29
N PHE A 124 -31.24 13.43 18.14
CA PHE A 124 -30.01 12.65 18.14
C PHE A 124 -30.33 11.17 17.92
N LEU A 125 -30.01 10.67 16.73
CA LEU A 125 -30.19 9.28 16.30
C LEU A 125 -28.89 8.65 15.76
N GLY A 126 -27.74 9.29 16.01
CA GLY A 126 -26.44 8.83 15.50
C GLY A 126 -25.99 7.49 16.07
N ILE A 127 -25.01 6.83 15.43
CA ILE A 127 -24.42 5.56 15.87
C ILE A 127 -25.51 4.50 16.09
N ASN A 128 -26.22 4.17 15.00
CA ASN A 128 -27.32 3.20 14.96
C ASN A 128 -27.30 2.43 13.62
N ASN A 129 -28.33 1.61 13.35
CA ASN A 129 -28.48 0.84 12.11
C ASN A 129 -29.59 1.40 11.20
N LEU A 130 -29.84 2.71 11.23
CA LEU A 130 -30.90 3.35 10.44
C LEU A 130 -30.57 3.31 8.95
N ARG A 131 -31.57 3.05 8.10
CA ARG A 131 -31.42 2.88 6.65
C ARG A 131 -32.34 3.83 5.88
N GLY A 132 -32.20 3.82 4.56
CA GLY A 132 -33.11 4.53 3.66
C GLY A 132 -33.00 6.04 3.75
N LEU A 133 -34.04 6.74 3.27
CA LEU A 133 -34.02 8.19 3.12
C LEU A 133 -34.24 8.90 4.46
N ILE A 134 -33.62 10.08 4.60
CA ILE A 134 -33.99 11.04 5.64
C ILE A 134 -35.32 11.71 5.21
N PRO A 135 -36.40 11.62 6.01
CA PRO A 135 -37.66 12.29 5.69
C PRO A 135 -37.47 13.79 5.52
N SER A 136 -37.91 14.34 4.39
CA SER A 136 -37.79 15.78 4.11
C SER A 136 -38.56 16.66 5.11
N SER A 137 -39.55 16.08 5.82
CA SER A 137 -40.27 16.75 6.90
C SER A 137 -39.35 17.17 8.06
N ILE A 138 -38.25 16.46 8.32
CA ILE A 138 -37.27 16.84 9.35
C ILE A 138 -36.60 18.18 9.00
N PHE A 139 -36.38 18.44 7.71
CA PHE A 139 -35.83 19.71 7.21
C PHE A 139 -36.89 20.80 7.00
N ASN A 140 -38.08 20.65 7.61
CA ASN A 140 -39.20 21.59 7.54
C ASN A 140 -39.59 22.12 8.95
N MET A 141 -38.82 21.77 9.98
CA MET A 141 -39.15 22.05 11.37
C MET A 141 -38.58 23.39 11.81
N SER A 142 -39.41 24.40 12.02
CA SER A 142 -38.93 25.74 12.37
C SER A 142 -38.30 25.85 13.78
N THR A 143 -38.50 24.85 14.64
CA THR A 143 -37.99 24.80 16.02
C THR A 143 -36.68 24.04 16.15
N ILE A 144 -36.28 23.25 15.15
CA ILE A 144 -35.12 22.37 15.28
C ILE A 144 -33.81 23.18 15.30
N MET A 145 -33.00 22.95 16.34
CA MET A 145 -31.70 23.58 16.55
C MET A 145 -30.55 22.60 16.31
N LYS A 146 -30.73 21.32 16.63
CA LYS A 146 -29.67 20.30 16.52
C LYS A 146 -30.19 19.02 15.89
N ILE A 147 -29.49 18.54 14.87
CA ILE A 147 -29.76 17.27 14.22
C ILE A 147 -28.46 16.46 14.18
N SER A 148 -28.48 15.28 14.80
CA SER A 148 -27.39 14.31 14.71
C SER A 148 -27.91 12.96 14.21
N LEU A 149 -27.53 12.61 12.99
CA LEU A 149 -27.85 11.35 12.31
C LEU A 149 -26.58 10.59 11.90
N SER A 150 -25.41 11.02 12.36
CA SER A 150 -24.12 10.48 11.94
C SER A 150 -23.95 8.99 12.26
N ASN A 151 -23.12 8.27 11.51
CA ASN A 151 -22.81 6.86 11.72
C ASN A 151 -24.05 5.96 11.67
N ASN A 152 -24.67 5.91 10.49
CA ASN A 152 -25.81 5.09 10.15
C ASN A 152 -25.65 4.56 8.70
N GLN A 153 -26.72 4.02 8.11
CA GLN A 153 -26.77 3.55 6.72
C GLN A 153 -27.80 4.35 5.89
N LEU A 154 -28.00 5.62 6.24
CA LEU A 154 -28.95 6.51 5.57
C LEU A 154 -28.45 6.85 4.16
N SER A 155 -29.35 6.96 3.19
CA SER A 155 -29.04 7.17 1.78
C SER A 155 -29.92 8.23 1.13
N GLY A 156 -29.65 8.55 -0.14
CA GLY A 156 -30.36 9.55 -0.90
C GLY A 156 -29.75 10.94 -0.77
N ASN A 157 -30.48 11.95 -1.26
CA ASN A 157 -29.96 13.31 -1.42
C ASN A 157 -30.55 14.26 -0.37
N LEU A 158 -29.80 15.29 -0.01
CA LEU A 158 -30.34 16.39 0.80
C LEU A 158 -31.40 17.19 0.00
N PRO A 159 -32.50 17.64 0.62
CA PRO A 159 -33.50 18.46 -0.06
C PRO A 159 -32.90 19.76 -0.60
N THR A 160 -33.25 20.11 -1.84
CA THR A 160 -32.73 21.32 -2.49
C THR A 160 -33.12 22.61 -1.77
N ASN A 161 -34.17 22.59 -0.95
CA ASN A 161 -34.71 23.69 -0.17
C ASN A 161 -34.40 23.58 1.35
N ILE A 162 -33.41 22.78 1.74
CA ILE A 162 -33.07 22.48 3.15
C ILE A 162 -33.02 23.73 4.05
N GLY A 163 -32.39 24.83 3.61
CA GLY A 163 -32.25 26.02 4.45
C GLY A 163 -33.44 26.99 4.46
N HIS A 164 -34.57 26.69 3.81
CA HIS A 164 -35.71 27.62 3.74
C HIS A 164 -36.58 27.61 5.00
N ARG A 165 -36.59 26.51 5.76
CA ARG A 165 -37.58 26.28 6.84
C ARG A 165 -36.97 25.83 8.16
N ILE A 166 -35.64 25.83 8.27
CA ILE A 166 -34.89 25.55 9.51
C ILE A 166 -33.91 26.70 9.85
N PRO A 167 -34.35 27.98 9.89
CA PRO A 167 -33.44 29.12 9.96
C PRO A 167 -32.64 29.22 11.26
N ILE A 168 -33.07 28.53 12.32
CA ILE A 168 -32.43 28.54 13.64
C ILE A 168 -31.53 27.33 13.91
N LEU A 169 -31.39 26.41 12.95
CA LEU A 169 -30.52 25.25 13.08
C LEU A 169 -29.07 25.71 13.32
N GLN A 170 -28.44 25.13 14.32
CA GLN A 170 -27.08 25.42 14.78
C GLN A 170 -26.14 24.28 14.42
N GLU A 171 -26.57 23.03 14.62
CA GLU A 171 -25.73 21.86 14.46
C GLU A 171 -26.39 20.84 13.52
N LEU A 172 -25.68 20.46 12.47
CA LEU A 172 -26.10 19.43 11.52
C LEU A 172 -24.99 18.39 11.33
N TYR A 173 -25.16 17.23 11.95
CA TYR A 173 -24.26 16.09 11.85
C TYR A 173 -24.90 14.95 11.05
N LEU A 174 -24.41 14.72 9.84
CA LEU A 174 -24.87 13.67 8.92
C LEU A 174 -23.74 12.74 8.46
N GLY A 175 -22.58 12.85 9.10
CA GLY A 175 -21.36 12.11 8.82
C GLY A 175 -21.50 10.58 8.81
N ILE A 176 -20.59 9.86 8.17
CA ILE A 176 -20.54 8.38 8.17
C ILE A 176 -21.91 7.77 7.79
N ASN A 177 -22.34 8.02 6.55
CA ASN A 177 -23.60 7.53 5.99
C ASN A 177 -23.40 7.17 4.50
N LYS A 178 -24.50 6.92 3.78
CA LYS A 178 -24.53 6.67 2.32
C LYS A 178 -25.26 7.78 1.56
N LEU A 179 -25.24 9.02 2.08
CA LEU A 179 -25.87 10.17 1.42
C LEU A 179 -25.10 10.53 0.15
N SER A 180 -25.82 10.97 -0.87
CA SER A 180 -25.27 11.23 -2.21
C SER A 180 -25.79 12.53 -2.82
N GLY A 181 -25.34 12.84 -4.02
CA GLY A 181 -25.76 14.02 -4.77
C GLY A 181 -24.99 15.28 -4.36
N VAL A 182 -25.50 16.44 -4.76
CA VAL A 182 -24.84 17.73 -4.53
C VAL A 182 -25.22 18.32 -3.18
N ILE A 183 -24.29 19.04 -2.54
CA ILE A 183 -24.60 19.85 -1.36
C ILE A 183 -25.49 21.04 -1.80
N PRO A 184 -26.74 21.15 -1.32
CA PRO A 184 -27.65 22.20 -1.76
C PRO A 184 -27.17 23.60 -1.35
N LYS A 185 -27.13 24.55 -2.30
CA LYS A 185 -26.76 25.95 -2.03
C LYS A 185 -27.63 26.60 -0.93
N SER A 186 -28.90 26.18 -0.83
CA SER A 186 -29.86 26.70 0.15
C SER A 186 -29.46 26.45 1.60
N ILE A 187 -28.54 25.51 1.89
CA ILE A 187 -28.00 25.33 3.24
C ILE A 187 -27.37 26.62 3.79
N SER A 188 -26.90 27.50 2.91
CA SER A 188 -26.35 28.82 3.26
C SER A 188 -27.39 29.79 3.85
N ASN A 189 -28.68 29.47 3.76
CA ASN A 189 -29.76 30.25 4.38
C ASN A 189 -29.91 29.95 5.88
N VAL A 190 -29.24 28.90 6.38
CA VAL A 190 -29.25 28.51 7.80
C VAL A 190 -28.25 29.39 8.57
N SER A 191 -28.59 30.68 8.74
CA SER A 191 -27.67 31.69 9.26
C SER A 191 -27.13 31.47 10.69
N LYS A 192 -27.75 30.56 11.46
CA LYS A 192 -27.35 30.21 12.83
C LYS A 192 -26.41 29.00 12.90
N LEU A 193 -26.08 28.38 11.77
CA LEU A 193 -25.25 27.18 11.73
C LEU A 193 -23.84 27.47 12.26
N THR A 194 -23.43 26.71 13.28
CA THR A 194 -22.09 26.67 13.86
C THR A 194 -21.33 25.43 13.40
N ASP A 195 -22.04 24.31 13.20
CA ASP A 195 -21.42 23.03 12.90
C ASP A 195 -22.11 22.38 11.70
N LEU A 196 -21.33 22.15 10.65
CA LEU A 196 -21.77 21.39 9.48
C LEU A 196 -20.83 20.20 9.26
N ASP A 197 -21.35 19.01 9.53
CA ASP A 197 -20.62 17.75 9.35
C ASP A 197 -21.34 16.83 8.37
N LEU A 198 -20.74 16.66 7.20
CA LEU A 198 -21.17 15.81 6.10
C LEU A 198 -20.07 14.81 5.71
N ASP A 199 -19.12 14.52 6.61
CA ASP A 199 -17.97 13.66 6.32
C ASP A 199 -18.38 12.23 5.95
N ARG A 200 -17.46 11.48 5.32
CA ARG A 200 -17.60 10.03 5.04
C ARG A 200 -18.97 9.65 4.44
N ASN A 201 -19.28 10.28 3.32
CA ASN A 201 -20.50 10.05 2.53
C ASN A 201 -20.14 9.96 1.03
N PHE A 202 -21.14 9.95 0.14
CA PHE A 202 -20.99 9.93 -1.31
C PHE A 202 -21.40 11.26 -1.98
N PHE A 203 -21.29 12.39 -1.26
CA PHE A 203 -21.60 13.70 -1.85
C PHE A 203 -20.64 13.99 -3.01
N SER A 204 -21.16 14.63 -4.07
CA SER A 204 -20.43 14.93 -5.28
C SER A 204 -20.73 16.34 -5.81
N GLY A 205 -19.99 16.76 -6.83
CA GLY A 205 -20.09 18.11 -7.38
C GLY A 205 -19.38 19.16 -6.52
N PHE A 206 -19.69 20.42 -6.77
CA PHE A 206 -18.93 21.53 -6.18
C PHE A 206 -19.32 21.82 -4.73
N ILE A 207 -18.31 22.10 -3.90
CA ILE A 207 -18.52 22.72 -2.59
C ILE A 207 -19.10 24.14 -2.81
N PRO A 208 -20.32 24.46 -2.33
CA PRO A 208 -20.93 25.76 -2.59
C PRO A 208 -20.16 26.90 -1.91
N SER A 209 -19.65 27.86 -2.69
CA SER A 209 -19.02 29.07 -2.14
C SER A 209 -20.01 29.97 -1.37
N THR A 210 -21.32 29.77 -1.53
CA THR A 210 -22.36 30.43 -0.74
C THR A 210 -22.28 30.10 0.75
N LEU A 211 -21.65 28.97 1.13
CA LEU A 211 -21.37 28.62 2.53
C LEU A 211 -20.57 29.71 3.25
N CYS A 212 -19.77 30.51 2.54
CA CYS A 212 -18.98 31.60 3.10
C CYS A 212 -19.83 32.75 3.71
N VAL A 213 -21.15 32.74 3.53
CA VAL A 213 -22.09 33.69 4.18
C VAL A 213 -22.38 33.28 5.63
N LEU A 214 -22.13 32.03 6.02
CA LEU A 214 -22.38 31.50 7.35
C LEU A 214 -21.30 31.95 8.35
N THR A 215 -21.31 33.21 8.75
CA THR A 215 -20.25 33.79 9.60
C THR A 215 -20.19 33.22 11.03
N ASN A 216 -21.22 32.50 11.48
CA ASN A 216 -21.23 31.78 12.76
C ASN A 216 -20.58 30.39 12.68
N LEU A 217 -20.23 29.91 11.48
CA LEU A 217 -19.70 28.58 11.28
C LEU A 217 -18.33 28.45 11.96
N GLU A 218 -18.25 27.49 12.88
CA GLU A 218 -17.05 27.13 13.63
C GLU A 218 -16.40 25.86 13.06
N GLN A 219 -17.21 24.90 12.60
CA GLN A 219 -16.72 23.62 12.06
C GLN A 219 -17.34 23.35 10.69
N LEU A 220 -16.48 23.09 9.71
CA LEU A 220 -16.89 22.66 8.38
C LEU A 220 -16.17 21.35 8.00
N LYS A 221 -16.88 20.24 8.14
CA LYS A 221 -16.36 18.88 7.97
C LYS A 221 -17.03 18.21 6.77
N LEU A 222 -16.26 18.05 5.69
CA LEU A 222 -16.71 17.46 4.42
C LEU A 222 -15.77 16.34 3.93
N PHE A 223 -14.84 15.88 4.77
CA PHE A 223 -13.79 14.95 4.36
C PHE A 223 -14.35 13.58 3.95
N HIS A 224 -13.63 12.84 3.11
CA HIS A 224 -14.02 11.52 2.58
C HIS A 224 -15.35 11.54 1.84
N ASN A 225 -15.40 12.33 0.75
CA ASN A 225 -16.51 12.42 -0.20
C ASN A 225 -15.95 12.50 -1.64
N ASN A 226 -16.80 12.75 -2.63
CA ASN A 226 -16.41 12.97 -4.03
C ASN A 226 -16.59 14.44 -4.46
N LEU A 227 -16.32 15.38 -3.54
CA LEU A 227 -16.52 16.81 -3.77
C LEU A 227 -15.37 17.41 -4.56
N THR A 228 -15.70 18.38 -5.41
CA THR A 228 -14.74 19.13 -6.22
C THR A 228 -14.85 20.62 -5.92
N ILE A 229 -13.91 21.40 -6.44
CA ILE A 229 -13.99 22.86 -6.44
C ILE A 229 -14.15 23.34 -7.88
N ASP A 230 -15.03 24.33 -8.07
CA ASP A 230 -15.20 24.97 -9.36
C ASP A 230 -13.96 25.81 -9.69
N SER A 231 -13.13 25.31 -10.61
CA SER A 231 -11.94 25.99 -11.10
C SER A 231 -12.21 26.91 -12.30
N SER A 232 -13.44 26.92 -12.84
CA SER A 232 -13.81 27.82 -13.95
C SER A 232 -13.95 29.27 -13.50
N THR A 233 -14.20 29.50 -12.21
CA THR A 233 -14.29 30.82 -11.57
C THR A 233 -13.35 30.91 -10.35
N PRO A 234 -12.02 31.00 -10.54
CA PRO A 234 -11.03 30.94 -9.45
C PRO A 234 -11.22 32.00 -8.35
N GLU A 235 -11.87 33.12 -8.69
CA GLU A 235 -12.17 34.21 -7.76
C GLU A 235 -13.33 33.89 -6.81
N VAL A 236 -14.22 32.95 -7.16
CA VAL A 236 -15.51 32.71 -6.47
C VAL A 236 -15.66 31.24 -6.02
N ASN A 237 -14.55 30.61 -5.62
CA ASN A 237 -14.60 29.28 -5.01
C ASN A 237 -14.60 29.34 -3.47
N ILE A 238 -14.90 28.21 -2.82
CA ILE A 238 -14.95 28.14 -1.35
C ILE A 238 -13.63 28.60 -0.71
N LEU A 239 -12.48 28.20 -1.27
CA LEU A 239 -11.16 28.49 -0.71
C LEU A 239 -10.81 29.98 -0.79
N SER A 240 -11.26 30.70 -1.82
CA SER A 240 -11.04 32.15 -1.94
C SER A 240 -11.89 32.95 -0.95
N CYS A 241 -13.07 32.44 -0.58
CA CYS A 241 -13.99 33.13 0.34
C CYS A 241 -13.92 32.67 1.80
N LEU A 242 -13.10 31.66 2.15
CA LEU A 242 -12.93 31.20 3.54
C LEU A 242 -12.63 32.35 4.51
N ALA A 243 -11.90 33.38 4.05
CA ALA A 243 -11.62 34.61 4.78
C ALA A 243 -12.85 35.33 5.37
N ASN A 244 -14.06 35.04 4.88
CA ASN A 244 -15.32 35.58 5.41
C ASN A 244 -15.83 34.82 6.64
N LEU A 245 -15.40 33.57 6.85
CA LEU A 245 -15.79 32.69 7.96
C LEU A 245 -14.94 32.97 9.21
N LYS A 246 -15.16 34.14 9.83
CA LYS A 246 -14.32 34.67 10.92
C LYS A 246 -14.33 33.85 12.21
N ASN A 247 -15.30 32.96 12.39
CA ASN A 247 -15.40 32.08 13.58
C ASN A 247 -14.92 30.65 13.29
N LEU A 248 -14.50 30.35 12.05
CA LEU A 248 -14.13 29.00 11.65
C LEU A 248 -12.88 28.56 12.41
N LYS A 249 -13.02 27.49 13.20
CA LYS A 249 -11.99 26.82 13.98
C LYS A 249 -11.43 25.61 13.26
N GLU A 250 -12.28 24.86 12.58
CA GLU A 250 -11.90 23.62 11.89
C GLU A 250 -12.40 23.58 10.44
N LEU A 251 -11.47 23.33 9.52
CA LEU A 251 -11.73 23.08 8.10
C LEU A 251 -11.21 21.69 7.73
N ALA A 252 -12.11 20.75 7.43
CA ALA A 252 -11.75 19.39 7.09
C ALA A 252 -12.33 18.95 5.74
N PHE A 253 -11.52 19.00 4.68
CA PHE A 253 -11.90 18.57 3.33
C PHE A 253 -11.10 17.35 2.83
N SER A 254 -10.30 16.73 3.69
CA SER A 254 -9.39 15.63 3.30
C SER A 254 -10.09 14.52 2.52
N THR A 255 -9.38 13.80 1.66
CA THR A 255 -9.94 12.71 0.83
C THR A 255 -11.14 13.19 -0.01
N ASN A 256 -10.93 14.24 -0.79
CA ASN A 256 -11.85 14.72 -1.83
C ASN A 256 -11.06 15.13 -3.07
N PRO A 257 -11.50 14.86 -4.30
CA PRO A 257 -10.77 15.23 -5.51
C PRO A 257 -10.89 16.75 -5.83
N LEU A 258 -10.41 17.61 -4.93
CA LEU A 258 -10.53 19.06 -5.04
C LEU A 258 -9.77 19.60 -6.26
N ASN A 259 -8.59 19.04 -6.57
CA ASN A 259 -7.80 19.36 -7.78
C ASN A 259 -7.41 20.84 -7.93
N VAL A 260 -7.20 21.56 -6.83
CA VAL A 260 -6.90 23.01 -6.82
C VAL A 260 -5.57 23.34 -6.16
N ARG A 261 -5.15 24.60 -6.27
CA ARG A 261 -4.01 25.17 -5.53
C ARG A 261 -4.46 25.75 -4.19
N LEU A 262 -3.56 25.81 -3.22
CA LEU A 262 -3.80 26.57 -1.99
C LEU A 262 -3.97 28.07 -2.32
N PRO A 263 -4.95 28.76 -1.71
CA PRO A 263 -5.19 30.18 -1.97
C PRO A 263 -4.02 31.03 -1.47
N VAL A 264 -3.76 32.14 -2.16
CA VAL A 264 -2.62 33.02 -1.84
C VAL A 264 -2.85 33.82 -0.55
N SER A 265 -4.10 34.06 -0.10
CA SER A 265 -4.35 34.89 1.08
C SER A 265 -5.22 34.18 2.13
N PHE A 266 -4.60 33.86 3.27
CA PHE A 266 -5.27 33.41 4.49
C PHE A 266 -5.46 34.54 5.52
N LYS A 267 -5.21 35.80 5.13
CA LYS A 267 -4.94 36.94 6.05
C LYS A 267 -6.02 37.19 7.12
N ASN A 268 -7.29 36.94 6.81
CA ASN A 268 -8.42 37.20 7.72
C ASN A 268 -8.89 35.97 8.54
N LEU A 269 -8.32 34.78 8.33
CA LEU A 269 -8.61 33.56 9.11
C LEU A 269 -7.70 33.40 10.34
N SER A 270 -6.73 34.30 10.47
CA SER A 270 -5.62 34.24 11.43
C SER A 270 -6.01 34.16 12.89
N THR A 271 -7.23 34.59 13.23
CA THR A 271 -7.69 34.74 14.63
C THR A 271 -8.58 33.60 15.12
N SER A 272 -9.14 32.77 14.25
CA SER A 272 -10.06 31.70 14.65
C SER A 272 -9.59 30.30 14.29
N LEU A 273 -8.92 30.14 13.14
CA LEU A 273 -8.66 28.83 12.55
C LEU A 273 -7.56 28.09 13.30
N GLN A 274 -7.90 26.91 13.79
CA GLN A 274 -7.04 26.06 14.63
C GLN A 274 -6.66 24.76 13.91
N TYR A 275 -7.54 24.22 13.07
CA TYR A 275 -7.33 22.92 12.42
C TYR A 275 -7.59 23.02 10.92
N ILE A 276 -6.59 22.63 10.12
CA ILE A 276 -6.72 22.47 8.67
C ILE A 276 -6.38 21.02 8.31
N TYR A 277 -7.36 20.33 7.73
CA TYR A 277 -7.21 18.97 7.20
C TYR A 277 -7.53 18.94 5.71
N LEU A 278 -6.51 19.00 4.87
CA LEU A 278 -6.59 18.96 3.41
C LEU A 278 -5.73 17.84 2.82
N SER A 279 -5.57 16.71 3.52
CA SER A 279 -4.79 15.59 3.00
C SER A 279 -5.52 14.84 1.88
N ASN A 280 -4.77 14.23 0.95
CA ASN A 280 -5.33 13.42 -0.13
C ASN A 280 -6.42 14.17 -0.93
N CYS A 281 -6.09 15.38 -1.38
CA CYS A 281 -7.02 16.29 -2.07
C CYS A 281 -6.65 16.57 -3.54
N ASN A 282 -5.62 15.89 -4.06
CA ASN A 282 -4.99 16.19 -5.35
C ASN A 282 -4.57 17.66 -5.51
N MET A 283 -4.19 18.32 -4.40
CA MET A 283 -3.79 19.72 -4.43
C MET A 283 -2.43 19.91 -5.10
N ARG A 284 -2.26 20.99 -5.85
CA ARG A 284 -1.04 21.28 -6.63
C ARG A 284 -0.41 22.62 -6.26
N GLY A 285 0.80 22.86 -6.74
CA GLY A 285 1.50 24.12 -6.56
C GLY A 285 2.18 24.21 -5.20
N ASN A 286 2.57 25.41 -4.79
CA ASN A 286 3.40 25.59 -3.60
C ASN A 286 2.56 25.89 -2.36
N ILE A 287 3.13 25.61 -1.19
CA ILE A 287 2.59 26.14 0.07
C ILE A 287 2.87 27.66 0.09
N PRO A 288 1.84 28.52 0.16
CA PRO A 288 2.04 29.97 0.09
C PRO A 288 2.63 30.51 1.39
N ASN A 289 3.47 31.56 1.29
CA ASN A 289 4.06 32.22 2.47
C ASN A 289 2.98 32.76 3.45
N ASP A 290 1.82 33.14 2.95
CA ASP A 290 0.72 33.64 3.78
C ASP A 290 0.11 32.59 4.73
N ILE A 291 0.48 31.30 4.59
CA ILE A 291 0.11 30.27 5.57
C ILE A 291 0.57 30.66 6.98
N GLY A 292 1.73 31.32 7.09
CA GLY A 292 2.28 31.81 8.36
C GLY A 292 1.45 32.89 9.05
N ASN A 293 0.41 33.42 8.40
CA ASN A 293 -0.50 34.36 9.05
C ASN A 293 -1.51 33.64 9.97
N LEU A 294 -1.64 32.31 9.89
CA LEU A 294 -2.57 31.51 10.71
C LEU A 294 -2.00 31.24 12.12
N SER A 295 -1.78 32.29 12.91
CA SER A 295 -1.05 32.18 14.20
C SER A 295 -1.74 31.31 15.26
N ASN A 296 -3.05 31.08 15.14
CA ASN A 296 -3.82 30.21 16.05
C ASN A 296 -3.87 28.74 15.60
N LEU A 297 -3.19 28.40 14.51
CA LEU A 297 -3.19 27.04 13.97
C LEU A 297 -2.48 26.08 14.93
N ILE A 298 -3.17 25.01 15.29
CA ILE A 298 -2.70 23.89 16.11
C ILE A 298 -2.28 22.74 15.21
N VAL A 299 -3.04 22.44 14.16
CA VAL A 299 -2.73 21.38 13.20
C VAL A 299 -2.81 21.89 11.77
N LEU A 300 -1.75 21.64 11.00
CA LEU A 300 -1.71 21.79 9.55
C LEU A 300 -1.47 20.43 8.90
N ASN A 301 -2.49 19.84 8.30
CA ASN A 301 -2.37 18.61 7.54
C ASN A 301 -2.62 18.86 6.04
N LEU A 302 -1.55 18.75 5.25
CA LEU A 302 -1.52 18.87 3.79
C LEU A 302 -0.95 17.61 3.12
N ALA A 303 -0.90 16.49 3.83
CA ALA A 303 -0.23 15.27 3.38
C ALA A 303 -0.90 14.63 2.15
N GLU A 304 -0.20 13.72 1.47
CA GLU A 304 -0.73 12.94 0.34
C GLU A 304 -1.29 13.84 -0.78
N ASN A 305 -0.57 14.90 -1.15
CA ASN A 305 -0.96 15.80 -2.23
C ASN A 305 0.14 15.88 -3.30
N GLN A 306 -0.03 16.79 -4.26
CA GLN A 306 0.95 17.07 -5.32
C GLN A 306 1.62 18.43 -5.07
N LEU A 307 1.76 18.84 -3.80
CA LEU A 307 2.36 20.13 -3.45
C LEU A 307 3.86 20.11 -3.75
N SER A 308 4.37 21.21 -4.28
CA SER A 308 5.75 21.37 -4.74
C SER A 308 6.44 22.57 -4.11
N GLY A 309 7.71 22.78 -4.43
CA GLY A 309 8.46 23.94 -3.93
C GLY A 309 8.94 23.76 -2.49
N LEU A 310 9.32 24.87 -1.86
CA LEU A 310 9.95 24.87 -0.53
C LEU A 310 8.91 24.83 0.60
N ILE A 311 9.32 24.31 1.76
CA ILE A 311 8.62 24.59 3.02
C ILE A 311 8.81 26.08 3.34
N PRO A 312 7.74 26.89 3.46
CA PRO A 312 7.87 28.34 3.66
C PRO A 312 8.53 28.70 4.98
N THR A 313 9.45 29.66 4.98
CA THR A 313 10.07 30.19 6.22
C THR A 313 9.07 30.96 7.09
N SER A 314 7.94 31.41 6.50
CA SER A 314 6.85 32.03 7.24
C SER A 314 6.17 31.10 8.24
N THR A 315 6.37 29.78 8.13
CA THR A 315 5.90 28.78 9.10
C THR A 315 6.33 29.13 10.53
N ARG A 316 7.47 29.81 10.76
CA ARG A 316 7.89 30.30 12.08
C ARG A 316 6.84 31.09 12.86
N ARG A 317 5.87 31.69 12.16
CA ARG A 317 4.80 32.52 12.76
C ARG A 317 3.63 31.70 13.30
N LEU A 318 3.61 30.40 13.07
CA LEU A 318 2.59 29.48 13.54
C LEU A 318 2.89 29.07 15.00
N TYR A 319 2.95 30.04 15.90
CA TYR A 319 3.51 29.83 17.24
C TYR A 319 2.77 28.77 18.07
N ASN A 320 1.50 28.49 17.79
CA ASN A 320 0.69 27.49 18.49
C ASN A 320 0.70 26.10 17.83
N LEU A 321 1.45 25.92 16.73
CA LEU A 321 1.41 24.70 15.95
C LEU A 321 1.98 23.52 16.73
N GLN A 322 1.18 22.47 16.83
CA GLN A 322 1.52 21.20 17.48
C GLN A 322 1.79 20.09 16.45
N GLY A 323 1.03 20.07 15.34
CA GLY A 323 1.19 19.06 14.29
C GLY A 323 1.40 19.69 12.91
N LEU A 324 2.51 19.35 12.26
CA LEU A 324 2.81 19.71 10.87
C LEU A 324 2.97 18.43 10.02
N TYR A 325 1.96 18.15 9.20
CA TYR A 325 1.91 16.97 8.32
C TYR A 325 1.98 17.39 6.87
N LEU A 326 3.14 17.16 6.24
CA LEU A 326 3.42 17.49 4.84
C LEU A 326 3.91 16.26 4.05
N TYR A 327 3.75 15.06 4.60
CA TYR A 327 4.26 13.83 4.01
C TYR A 327 3.60 13.48 2.67
N ASP A 328 4.23 12.60 1.88
CA ASP A 328 3.76 12.13 0.57
C ASP A 328 3.34 13.29 -0.36
N ASN A 329 4.29 14.18 -0.62
CA ASN A 329 4.15 15.32 -1.52
C ASN A 329 5.39 15.41 -2.46
N ARG A 330 5.54 16.52 -3.18
CA ARG A 330 6.69 16.81 -4.04
C ARG A 330 7.49 18.02 -3.53
N LEU A 331 7.53 18.22 -2.21
CA LEU A 331 8.26 19.33 -1.61
C LEU A 331 9.76 19.12 -1.79
N GLN A 332 10.47 20.19 -2.10
CA GLN A 332 11.90 20.19 -2.43
C GLN A 332 12.67 21.21 -1.58
N GLY A 333 14.00 21.18 -1.69
CA GLY A 333 14.88 22.06 -0.92
C GLY A 333 15.04 21.62 0.53
N TYR A 334 15.52 22.50 1.40
CA TYR A 334 15.89 22.15 2.78
C TYR A 334 14.73 22.31 3.77
N ILE A 335 14.84 21.61 4.91
CA ILE A 335 14.01 21.87 6.08
C ILE A 335 14.50 23.19 6.71
N PRO A 336 13.68 24.27 6.75
CA PRO A 336 14.16 25.57 7.22
C PRO A 336 14.35 25.60 8.74
N ASN A 337 15.39 26.32 9.20
CA ASN A 337 15.68 26.50 10.63
C ASN A 337 14.52 27.17 11.39
N GLU A 338 13.69 27.93 10.68
CA GLU A 338 12.45 28.53 11.15
C GLU A 338 11.47 27.54 11.79
N VAL A 339 11.48 26.26 11.38
CA VAL A 339 10.66 25.20 12.00
C VAL A 339 11.06 24.99 13.46
N CYS A 340 12.33 25.21 13.81
CA CYS A 340 12.83 25.11 15.18
C CYS A 340 12.27 26.20 16.12
N GLN A 341 11.55 27.20 15.60
CA GLN A 341 10.93 28.26 16.41
C GLN A 341 9.49 27.92 16.84
N LEU A 342 8.99 26.76 16.42
CA LEU A 342 7.67 26.24 16.77
C LEU A 342 7.73 25.55 18.13
N ASN A 343 7.70 26.33 19.20
CA ASN A 343 7.95 25.86 20.57
C ASN A 343 6.92 24.85 21.11
N TYR A 344 5.77 24.69 20.46
CA TYR A 344 4.74 23.69 20.82
C TYR A 344 4.66 22.53 19.83
N LEU A 345 5.56 22.47 18.84
CA LEU A 345 5.56 21.43 17.82
C LEU A 345 5.84 20.08 18.45
N ALA A 346 4.82 19.21 18.44
CA ALA A 346 4.88 17.85 18.94
C ALA A 346 5.14 16.85 17.82
N GLU A 347 4.59 17.10 16.63
CA GLU A 347 4.67 16.19 15.48
C GLU A 347 5.17 16.94 14.24
N LEU A 348 6.32 16.49 13.72
CA LEU A 348 6.89 16.96 12.46
C LEU A 348 7.00 15.80 11.48
N ILE A 349 6.05 15.71 10.55
CA ILE A 349 5.89 14.58 9.62
C ILE A 349 6.05 15.06 8.18
N LEU A 350 7.22 14.80 7.59
CA LEU A 350 7.66 15.28 6.27
C LEU A 350 8.10 14.15 5.32
N TYR A 351 7.88 12.89 5.68
CA TYR A 351 8.40 11.77 4.89
C TYR A 351 7.81 11.72 3.46
N GLY A 352 8.45 11.02 2.53
CA GLY A 352 7.90 10.84 1.18
C GLY A 352 7.88 12.14 0.37
N ASN A 353 8.96 12.90 0.44
CA ASN A 353 9.16 14.16 -0.29
C ASN A 353 10.53 14.15 -1.00
N GLN A 354 10.91 15.28 -1.59
CA GLN A 354 12.20 15.49 -2.28
C GLN A 354 13.09 16.48 -1.50
N LEU A 355 13.00 16.48 -0.16
CA LEU A 355 13.75 17.41 0.68
C LEU A 355 15.24 17.05 0.67
N THR A 356 16.10 18.04 0.51
CA THR A 356 17.56 17.92 0.39
C THR A 356 18.30 18.63 1.52
N GLY A 357 19.61 18.42 1.59
CA GLY A 357 20.47 19.08 2.57
C GLY A 357 20.50 18.38 3.92
N CYS A 358 21.01 19.07 4.94
CA CYS A 358 21.21 18.50 6.27
C CYS A 358 19.98 18.66 7.17
N ILE A 359 19.85 17.79 8.16
CA ILE A 359 18.87 17.93 9.24
C ILE A 359 19.28 19.16 10.09
N PRO A 360 18.39 20.15 10.32
CA PRO A 360 18.71 21.30 11.15
C PRO A 360 19.06 20.88 12.59
N SER A 361 20.26 21.24 13.04
CA SER A 361 20.71 20.93 14.41
C SER A 361 19.82 21.56 15.49
N CYS A 362 19.17 22.68 15.17
CA CYS A 362 18.25 23.35 16.08
C CYS A 362 16.99 22.55 16.40
N LEU A 363 16.64 21.49 15.63
CA LEU A 363 15.53 20.61 15.97
C LEU A 363 15.74 19.95 17.34
N GLY A 364 17.00 19.70 17.70
CA GLY A 364 17.38 19.21 19.03
C GLY A 364 17.02 20.13 20.19
N ASN A 365 16.71 21.40 19.93
CA ASN A 365 16.31 22.36 20.98
C ASN A 365 14.83 22.26 21.36
N LEU A 366 14.01 21.51 20.60
CA LEU A 366 12.57 21.34 20.85
C LEU A 366 12.28 20.24 21.90
N THR A 367 13.13 20.13 22.91
CA THR A 367 13.08 19.05 23.93
C THR A 367 11.76 19.03 24.69
N ALA A 368 11.20 20.20 24.99
CA ALA A 368 9.96 20.34 25.74
C ALA A 368 8.72 19.84 24.97
N SER A 369 8.71 19.94 23.63
CA SER A 369 7.51 19.74 22.81
C SER A 369 7.58 18.54 21.87
N LEU A 370 8.69 18.31 21.18
CA LEU A 370 8.75 17.37 20.07
C LEU A 370 8.65 15.92 20.58
N ARG A 371 7.74 15.14 19.97
CA ARG A 371 7.46 13.74 20.30
C ARG A 371 7.61 12.81 19.11
N ILE A 372 7.28 13.28 17.91
CA ILE A 372 7.38 12.49 16.68
C ILE A 372 8.15 13.32 15.64
N LEU A 373 9.28 12.79 15.21
CA LEU A 373 10.04 13.30 14.08
C LEU A 373 10.09 12.23 12.98
N SER A 374 9.39 12.48 11.88
CA SER A 374 9.38 11.57 10.73
C SER A 374 9.73 12.34 9.47
N ILE A 375 10.99 12.21 9.02
CA ILE A 375 11.54 12.87 7.84
C ILE A 375 12.21 11.86 6.88
N GLY A 376 11.82 10.59 7.00
CA GLY A 376 12.29 9.50 6.14
C GLY A 376 11.89 9.65 4.67
N SER A 377 12.38 8.79 3.79
CA SER A 377 12.03 8.78 2.35
C SER A 377 12.15 10.15 1.70
N ASN A 378 13.35 10.73 1.81
CA ASN A 378 13.72 12.04 1.27
C ASN A 378 15.16 11.97 0.68
N LEU A 379 15.71 13.11 0.28
CA LEU A 379 17.06 13.25 -0.26
C LEU A 379 18.02 13.93 0.75
N LEU A 380 17.74 13.80 2.05
CA LEU A 380 18.55 14.41 3.10
C LEU A 380 19.93 13.75 3.14
N ASN A 381 20.96 14.54 3.43
CA ASN A 381 22.36 14.10 3.45
C ASN A 381 23.07 14.60 4.71
N SER A 382 24.40 14.43 4.74
CA SER A 382 25.25 14.80 5.88
C SER A 382 25.02 13.93 7.11
N THR A 383 25.58 14.32 8.25
CA THR A 383 25.51 13.58 9.52
C THR A 383 24.26 13.92 10.32
N ILE A 384 23.74 12.95 11.08
CA ILE A 384 22.68 13.22 12.07
C ILE A 384 23.26 14.15 13.16
N PRO A 385 22.68 15.34 13.40
CA PRO A 385 23.17 16.27 14.41
C PRO A 385 23.17 15.66 15.82
N SER A 386 24.24 15.86 16.59
CA SER A 386 24.33 15.32 17.95
C SER A 386 23.28 15.89 18.90
N THR A 387 22.85 17.13 18.65
CA THR A 387 21.79 17.80 19.40
C THR A 387 20.44 17.09 19.29
N LEU A 388 20.22 16.29 18.23
CA LEU A 388 18.98 15.53 18.08
C LEU A 388 18.81 14.49 19.21
N TRP A 389 19.92 14.04 19.78
CA TRP A 389 19.92 13.09 20.89
C TRP A 389 19.60 13.73 22.25
N ASP A 390 19.42 15.05 22.31
CA ASP A 390 19.02 15.77 23.52
C ASP A 390 17.48 15.80 23.68
N LEU A 391 16.73 15.29 22.71
CA LEU A 391 15.27 15.19 22.73
C LEU A 391 14.79 14.04 23.64
N THR A 392 15.03 14.13 24.94
CA THR A 392 14.81 13.04 25.89
C THR A 392 13.38 12.50 25.97
N ASP A 393 12.39 13.31 25.59
CA ASP A 393 10.96 12.97 25.61
C ASP A 393 10.44 12.49 24.23
N ILE A 394 11.32 12.31 23.24
CA ILE A 394 10.90 11.86 21.91
C ILE A 394 10.45 10.40 21.92
N LEU A 395 9.32 10.13 21.27
CA LEU A 395 8.74 8.79 21.16
C LEU A 395 9.18 8.11 19.87
N GLN A 396 9.19 8.83 18.75
CA GLN A 396 9.52 8.28 17.44
C GLN A 396 10.52 9.14 16.68
N VAL A 397 11.56 8.50 16.17
CA VAL A 397 12.53 9.07 15.24
C VAL A 397 12.59 8.19 13.99
N ASN A 398 12.04 8.71 12.89
CA ASN A 398 12.15 8.08 11.58
C ASN A 398 12.94 8.99 10.62
N LEU A 399 14.16 8.55 10.31
CA LEU A 399 15.08 9.16 9.35
C LEU A 399 15.42 8.19 8.19
N SER A 400 14.66 7.11 8.03
CA SER A 400 14.99 6.03 7.09
C SER A 400 14.96 6.51 5.63
N SER A 401 15.56 5.76 4.71
CA SER A 401 15.50 6.04 3.26
C SER A 401 15.94 7.46 2.91
N ASN A 402 17.18 7.79 3.26
CA ASN A 402 17.84 9.06 2.95
C ASN A 402 19.31 8.79 2.55
N SER A 403 20.13 9.83 2.42
CA SER A 403 21.58 9.76 2.20
C SER A 403 22.40 10.19 3.43
N LEU A 404 21.88 9.95 4.65
CA LEU A 404 22.56 10.32 5.89
C LEU A 404 23.81 9.49 6.10
N SER A 405 24.87 10.10 6.63
CA SER A 405 26.20 9.51 6.76
C SER A 405 26.82 9.76 8.13
N GLY A 406 28.05 9.28 8.34
CA GLY A 406 28.74 9.41 9.63
C GLY A 406 28.28 8.37 10.64
N SER A 407 28.79 8.50 11.88
CA SER A 407 28.56 7.50 12.93
C SER A 407 27.40 7.85 13.84
N LEU A 408 26.70 6.82 14.33
CA LEU A 408 25.71 6.97 15.39
C LEU A 408 26.43 7.23 16.72
N SER A 409 26.15 8.37 17.36
CA SER A 409 26.82 8.75 18.60
C SER A 409 26.29 7.98 19.82
N GLN A 410 27.06 7.92 20.91
CA GLN A 410 26.58 7.37 22.19
C GLN A 410 25.38 8.13 22.78
N GLY A 411 25.15 9.37 22.33
CA GLY A 411 24.02 10.20 22.77
C GLY A 411 22.66 9.57 22.48
N VAL A 412 22.54 8.68 21.48
CA VAL A 412 21.27 7.97 21.17
C VAL A 412 20.66 7.29 22.40
N GLY A 413 21.48 6.87 23.35
CA GLY A 413 21.02 6.26 24.61
C GLY A 413 20.30 7.21 25.58
N ASN A 414 20.26 8.52 25.28
CA ASN A 414 19.52 9.53 26.04
C ASN A 414 18.01 9.51 25.77
N LEU A 415 17.57 8.92 24.65
CA LEU A 415 16.18 8.90 24.21
C LEU A 415 15.34 7.86 24.98
N LYS A 416 15.27 7.97 26.30
CA LYS A 416 14.80 6.90 27.20
C LYS A 416 13.37 6.42 26.95
N VAL A 417 12.51 7.30 26.45
CA VAL A 417 11.09 7.01 26.17
C VAL A 417 10.82 6.68 24.69
N ALA A 418 11.86 6.63 23.85
CA ALA A 418 11.70 6.35 22.43
C ALA A 418 11.24 4.91 22.21
N THR A 419 10.12 4.75 21.51
CA THR A 419 9.56 3.47 21.09
C THR A 419 10.06 3.06 19.72
N ASP A 420 10.37 4.02 18.85
CA ASP A 420 10.75 3.76 17.45
C ASP A 420 12.00 4.56 17.06
N ILE A 421 13.04 3.84 16.64
CA ILE A 421 14.24 4.40 16.03
C ILE A 421 14.45 3.72 14.68
N LEU A 422 14.07 4.42 13.61
CA LEU A 422 14.10 3.93 12.23
C LEU A 422 15.11 4.74 11.43
N LEU A 423 16.26 4.14 11.14
CA LEU A 423 17.40 4.77 10.46
C LEU A 423 17.89 3.96 9.25
N SER A 424 17.09 2.99 8.79
CA SER A 424 17.45 2.11 7.68
C SER A 424 17.59 2.83 6.35
N TYR A 425 18.23 2.17 5.37
CA TYR A 425 18.42 2.72 4.03
C TYR A 425 19.10 4.10 4.05
N ASN A 426 20.28 4.14 4.66
CA ASN A 426 21.15 5.31 4.74
C ASN A 426 22.61 4.89 4.49
N GLN A 427 23.55 5.80 4.72
CA GLN A 427 25.00 5.56 4.62
C GLN A 427 25.69 5.65 5.98
N LEU A 428 24.99 5.37 7.08
CA LEU A 428 25.53 5.43 8.44
C LEU A 428 26.67 4.42 8.60
N SER A 429 27.77 4.82 9.23
CA SER A 429 28.99 4.03 9.40
C SER A 429 29.44 3.96 10.86
N GLY A 430 30.55 3.28 11.13
CA GLY A 430 31.03 3.06 12.49
C GLY A 430 30.19 2.03 13.27
N THR A 431 30.35 1.99 14.58
CA THR A 431 29.77 0.94 15.43
C THR A 431 28.39 1.28 15.97
N ILE A 432 27.56 0.27 16.21
CA ILE A 432 26.32 0.41 16.98
C ILE A 432 26.67 0.80 18.44
N PRO A 433 26.20 1.94 18.97
CA PRO A 433 26.50 2.37 20.34
C PRO A 433 25.94 1.41 21.40
N SER A 434 26.75 1.07 22.41
CA SER A 434 26.34 0.22 23.53
C SER A 434 25.19 0.83 24.34
N ASN A 435 25.08 2.16 24.36
CA ASN A 435 24.06 2.85 25.15
C ASN A 435 22.63 2.65 24.61
N ILE A 436 22.45 2.15 23.37
CA ILE A 436 21.13 1.74 22.84
C ILE A 436 20.48 0.68 23.73
N GLY A 437 21.28 -0.21 24.33
CA GLY A 437 20.78 -1.19 25.30
C GLY A 437 20.16 -0.60 26.55
N GLY A 438 20.37 0.70 26.81
CA GLY A 438 19.73 1.43 27.91
C GLY A 438 18.36 2.00 27.59
N LEU A 439 17.80 1.73 26.40
CA LEU A 439 16.48 2.18 25.96
C LEU A 439 15.45 1.08 26.27
N GLN A 440 14.77 1.20 27.41
CA GLN A 440 13.87 0.15 27.92
C GLN A 440 12.50 0.14 27.25
N ASP A 441 12.04 1.29 26.75
CA ASP A 441 10.75 1.45 26.07
C ASP A 441 10.83 1.21 24.55
N LEU A 442 12.04 0.96 24.02
CA LEU A 442 12.28 0.75 22.60
C LEU A 442 11.56 -0.50 22.10
N VAL A 443 10.64 -0.32 21.17
CA VAL A 443 9.83 -1.38 20.54
C VAL A 443 10.40 -1.76 19.18
N ASN A 444 10.75 -0.77 18.35
CA ASN A 444 11.22 -0.98 16.99
C ASN A 444 12.58 -0.30 16.78
N LEU A 445 13.59 -1.11 16.47
CA LEU A 445 14.92 -0.65 16.08
C LEU A 445 15.24 -1.14 14.67
N ASP A 446 15.31 -0.22 13.72
CA ASP A 446 15.68 -0.52 12.34
C ASP A 446 16.93 0.26 11.93
N LEU A 447 18.03 -0.46 11.74
CA LEU A 447 19.32 0.03 11.26
C LEU A 447 19.72 -0.66 9.95
N GLY A 448 18.81 -1.40 9.31
CA GLY A 448 19.11 -2.20 8.12
C GLY A 448 19.57 -1.35 6.93
N ASN A 449 20.29 -1.95 5.98
CA ASN A 449 20.79 -1.26 4.78
C ASN A 449 21.60 0.01 5.10
N ASN A 450 22.71 -0.17 5.83
CA ASN A 450 23.66 0.89 6.17
C ASN A 450 25.11 0.39 5.97
N LYS A 451 26.10 1.18 6.41
CA LYS A 451 27.53 0.84 6.39
C LYS A 451 28.08 0.58 7.80
N LEU A 452 27.22 0.17 8.76
CA LEU A 452 27.61 -0.05 10.16
C LEU A 452 28.58 -1.24 10.26
N GLU A 453 29.57 -1.12 11.12
CA GLU A 453 30.61 -2.11 11.37
C GLU A 453 30.75 -2.42 12.87
N GLY A 454 31.71 -3.26 13.25
CA GLY A 454 31.89 -3.68 14.63
C GLY A 454 30.94 -4.81 15.05
N SER A 455 30.94 -5.10 16.35
CA SER A 455 30.09 -6.14 16.94
C SER A 455 28.74 -5.61 17.38
N ILE A 456 27.72 -6.47 17.32
CA ILE A 456 26.43 -6.21 17.97
C ILE A 456 26.67 -6.07 19.49
N PRO A 457 26.30 -4.95 20.13
CA PRO A 457 26.53 -4.75 21.56
C PRO A 457 25.72 -5.75 22.41
N SER A 458 26.36 -6.40 23.37
CA SER A 458 25.66 -7.30 24.31
C SER A 458 24.61 -6.58 25.16
N SER A 459 24.80 -5.28 25.40
CA SER A 459 23.84 -4.44 26.13
C SER A 459 22.48 -4.36 25.44
N LEU A 460 22.37 -4.61 24.12
CA LEU A 460 21.09 -4.61 23.40
C LEU A 460 20.08 -5.61 23.99
N GLY A 461 20.56 -6.67 24.65
CA GLY A 461 19.73 -7.62 25.38
C GLY A 461 18.98 -7.02 26.59
N ASN A 462 19.27 -5.78 26.98
CA ASN A 462 18.61 -5.07 28.07
C ASN A 462 17.38 -4.24 27.59
N SER A 463 17.15 -4.10 26.29
CA SER A 463 15.99 -3.40 25.73
C SER A 463 14.75 -4.32 25.71
N LEU A 464 14.22 -4.63 26.89
CA LEU A 464 13.25 -5.72 27.07
C LEU A 464 11.92 -5.54 26.31
N SER A 465 11.54 -4.32 25.94
CA SER A 465 10.31 -4.03 25.19
C SER A 465 10.42 -4.28 23.68
N LEU A 466 11.62 -4.62 23.19
CA LEU A 466 11.90 -4.73 21.76
C LEU A 466 11.08 -5.83 21.10
N LYS A 467 10.33 -5.48 20.05
CA LYS A 467 9.52 -6.38 19.22
C LYS A 467 10.09 -6.55 17.82
N PHE A 468 10.73 -5.51 17.28
CA PHE A 468 11.31 -5.51 15.94
C PHE A 468 12.77 -5.07 16.00
N LEU A 469 13.66 -5.91 15.46
CA LEU A 469 15.09 -5.62 15.32
C LEU A 469 15.58 -5.94 13.91
N ASP A 470 15.93 -4.93 13.12
CA ASP A 470 16.57 -5.14 11.83
C ASP A 470 17.97 -4.50 11.79
N LEU A 471 18.99 -5.35 11.66
CA LEU A 471 20.40 -4.96 11.49
C LEU A 471 20.94 -5.49 10.15
N SER A 472 20.08 -5.93 9.24
CA SER A 472 20.47 -6.61 8.01
C SER A 472 21.22 -5.68 7.06
N LYS A 473 21.98 -6.25 6.12
CA LYS A 473 22.68 -5.51 5.06
C LYS A 473 23.58 -4.39 5.64
N ASN A 474 24.48 -4.79 6.52
CA ASN A 474 25.51 -3.95 7.12
C ASN A 474 26.87 -4.66 7.00
N GLN A 475 27.90 -4.17 7.69
CA GLN A 475 29.23 -4.77 7.77
C GLN A 475 29.56 -5.30 9.18
N LEU A 476 28.55 -5.66 9.97
CA LEU A 476 28.70 -6.12 11.35
C LEU A 476 29.45 -7.44 11.40
N PHE A 477 30.35 -7.60 12.37
CA PHE A 477 31.17 -8.80 12.55
C PHE A 477 31.19 -9.27 14.00
N GLY A 478 31.79 -10.44 14.25
CA GLY A 478 31.81 -11.03 15.59
C GLY A 478 30.59 -11.90 15.86
N VAL A 479 30.35 -12.21 17.13
CA VAL A 479 29.30 -13.17 17.55
C VAL A 479 27.95 -12.49 17.75
N ILE A 480 26.87 -13.24 17.53
CA ILE A 480 25.53 -12.82 17.99
C ILE A 480 25.52 -12.93 19.53
N PRO A 481 25.30 -11.84 20.29
CA PRO A 481 25.36 -11.90 21.74
C PRO A 481 24.26 -12.79 22.33
N LYS A 482 24.65 -13.73 23.22
CA LYS A 482 23.68 -14.57 23.94
C LYS A 482 22.68 -13.78 24.79
N SER A 483 23.03 -12.56 25.20
CA SER A 483 22.11 -11.69 25.94
C SER A 483 20.82 -11.35 25.16
N LEU A 484 20.81 -11.48 23.83
CA LEU A 484 19.60 -11.29 23.03
C LEU A 484 18.52 -12.35 23.31
N GLU A 485 18.87 -13.49 23.91
CA GLU A 485 17.88 -14.49 24.35
C GLU A 485 16.92 -13.96 25.43
N ALA A 486 17.28 -12.87 26.13
CA ALA A 486 16.46 -12.24 27.15
C ALA A 486 15.27 -11.43 26.59
N LEU A 487 15.25 -11.13 25.29
CA LEU A 487 14.25 -10.27 24.65
C LEU A 487 12.93 -11.04 24.39
N SER A 488 12.15 -11.30 25.44
CA SER A 488 10.97 -12.17 25.38
C SER A 488 9.84 -11.67 24.47
N TYR A 489 9.79 -10.37 24.16
CA TYR A 489 8.79 -9.77 23.27
C TYR A 489 9.25 -9.66 21.81
N LEU A 490 10.48 -10.08 21.48
CA LEU A 490 11.02 -9.94 20.13
C LEU A 490 10.29 -10.87 19.17
N GLN A 491 9.57 -10.27 18.22
CA GLN A 491 8.73 -10.96 17.23
C GLN A 491 9.43 -11.05 15.87
N TYR A 492 10.19 -10.02 15.50
CA TYR A 492 10.93 -9.96 14.26
C TYR A 492 12.40 -9.65 14.53
N MET A 493 13.29 -10.42 13.91
CA MET A 493 14.73 -10.17 13.94
C MET A 493 15.34 -10.49 12.58
N ASN A 494 16.15 -9.57 12.06
CA ASN A 494 16.91 -9.78 10.84
C ASN A 494 18.36 -9.31 10.99
N LEU A 495 19.29 -10.26 10.90
CA LEU A 495 20.75 -10.05 10.97
C LEU A 495 21.44 -10.45 9.66
N SER A 496 20.66 -10.72 8.60
CA SER A 496 21.17 -11.23 7.33
C SER A 496 22.10 -10.24 6.63
N PHE A 497 22.93 -10.74 5.70
CA PHE A 497 23.86 -9.93 4.91
C PHE A 497 24.80 -9.08 5.79
N ASN A 498 25.53 -9.75 6.67
CA ASN A 498 26.58 -9.19 7.50
C ASN A 498 27.83 -10.09 7.45
N LYS A 499 28.80 -9.86 8.35
CA LYS A 499 30.03 -10.65 8.51
C LYS A 499 30.04 -11.37 9.87
N LEU A 500 28.88 -11.75 10.39
CA LEU A 500 28.74 -12.40 11.71
C LEU A 500 29.31 -13.82 11.68
N GLN A 501 29.78 -14.26 12.85
CA GLN A 501 30.43 -15.57 13.04
C GLN A 501 30.10 -16.22 14.38
N GLY A 502 30.35 -17.53 14.49
CA GLY A 502 30.15 -18.28 15.72
C GLY A 502 28.75 -18.88 15.85
N GLU A 503 28.45 -19.42 17.04
CA GLU A 503 27.20 -20.14 17.30
C GLU A 503 26.00 -19.18 17.36
N ILE A 504 24.92 -19.52 16.67
CA ILE A 504 23.63 -18.82 16.77
C ILE A 504 22.96 -19.20 18.11
N PRO A 505 22.56 -18.23 18.95
CA PRO A 505 21.77 -18.50 20.16
C PRO A 505 20.50 -19.30 19.87
N THR A 506 20.03 -20.11 20.81
CA THR A 506 18.94 -21.07 20.54
C THR A 506 17.76 -20.99 21.50
N ASP A 507 17.92 -20.26 22.61
CA ASP A 507 16.88 -20.04 23.60
C ASP A 507 16.12 -18.72 23.38
N GLY A 508 15.09 -18.49 24.19
CA GLY A 508 14.24 -17.30 24.12
C GLY A 508 13.59 -17.13 22.74
N PRO A 509 13.57 -15.92 22.15
CA PRO A 509 12.93 -15.65 20.86
C PRO A 509 13.61 -16.35 19.67
N PHE A 510 14.87 -16.80 19.80
CA PHE A 510 15.60 -17.53 18.73
C PHE A 510 14.99 -18.89 18.37
N ARG A 511 14.04 -19.38 19.16
CA ARG A 511 13.24 -20.57 18.84
C ARG A 511 12.26 -20.32 17.69
N ASN A 512 11.85 -19.08 17.49
CA ASN A 512 10.82 -18.69 16.52
C ASN A 512 11.41 -18.10 15.23
N PHE A 513 12.71 -17.77 15.18
CA PHE A 513 13.35 -17.20 14.00
C PHE A 513 13.76 -18.26 12.98
N SER A 514 13.63 -17.94 11.70
CA SER A 514 13.99 -18.82 10.59
C SER A 514 15.44 -18.60 10.13
N ALA A 515 15.92 -19.47 9.25
CA ALA A 515 17.22 -19.31 8.60
C ALA A 515 17.38 -17.94 7.89
N GLN A 516 16.27 -17.34 7.45
CA GLN A 516 16.28 -16.06 6.73
C GLN A 516 16.86 -14.92 7.56
N SER A 517 16.66 -14.94 8.88
CA SER A 517 17.23 -13.95 9.80
C SER A 517 18.76 -13.96 9.81
N PHE A 518 19.42 -15.01 9.29
CA PHE A 518 20.86 -15.22 9.40
C PHE A 518 21.56 -15.38 8.05
N VAL A 519 20.82 -15.40 6.94
CA VAL A 519 21.37 -15.66 5.59
C VAL A 519 22.51 -14.70 5.24
N SER A 520 23.45 -15.17 4.42
CA SER A 520 24.61 -14.39 4.00
C SER A 520 25.55 -13.96 5.14
N ASN A 521 25.63 -14.76 6.22
CA ASN A 521 26.67 -14.68 7.25
C ASN A 521 27.48 -15.98 7.28
N HIS A 522 28.51 -16.09 6.43
CA HIS A 522 29.23 -17.34 6.20
C HIS A 522 30.00 -17.90 7.42
N GLY A 523 30.22 -17.09 8.46
CA GLY A 523 30.92 -17.51 9.67
C GLY A 523 30.01 -18.13 10.74
N LEU A 524 28.69 -18.08 10.58
CA LEU A 524 27.74 -18.60 11.57
C LEU A 524 27.68 -20.14 11.54
N CYS A 525 27.43 -20.73 12.71
CA CYS A 525 27.21 -22.16 12.88
C CYS A 525 26.10 -22.41 13.90
N GLY A 526 25.50 -23.60 13.93
CA GLY A 526 24.43 -23.91 14.87
C GLY A 526 23.52 -25.07 14.42
N PRO A 527 22.31 -25.15 14.99
CA PRO A 527 21.32 -26.15 14.61
C PRO A 527 20.93 -26.08 13.13
N SER A 528 20.64 -27.23 12.52
CA SER A 528 20.31 -27.34 11.09
C SER A 528 19.11 -26.50 10.65
N ARG A 529 18.17 -26.17 11.55
CA ARG A 529 17.01 -25.31 11.27
C ARG A 529 17.36 -23.91 10.76
N PHE A 530 18.58 -23.44 11.03
CA PHE A 530 19.07 -22.14 10.58
C PHE A 530 19.85 -22.22 9.26
N HIS A 531 19.92 -23.39 8.62
CA HIS A 531 20.66 -23.63 7.37
C HIS A 531 22.13 -23.19 7.41
N VAL A 532 22.75 -23.31 8.59
CA VAL A 532 24.19 -23.05 8.80
C VAL A 532 24.94 -24.36 9.12
N PRO A 533 26.27 -24.42 8.89
CA PRO A 533 27.07 -25.57 9.28
C PRO A 533 26.98 -25.85 10.80
N PRO A 534 27.12 -27.11 11.25
CA PRO A 534 27.23 -27.42 12.67
C PRO A 534 28.52 -26.83 13.25
N CYS A 535 28.46 -26.35 14.50
CA CYS A 535 29.64 -25.81 15.17
C CYS A 535 30.68 -26.91 15.44
N LYS A 536 31.93 -26.67 15.04
CA LYS A 536 33.03 -27.61 15.32
C LYS A 536 33.36 -27.57 16.81
N GLU A 537 33.29 -28.71 17.49
CA GLU A 537 33.82 -28.85 18.84
C GLU A 537 35.31 -28.51 18.85
N ARG A 538 35.71 -27.62 19.76
CA ARG A 538 37.13 -27.36 20.03
C ARG A 538 37.71 -28.57 20.77
N SER A 539 38.11 -29.60 20.02
CA SER A 539 39.08 -30.57 20.51
C SER A 539 40.49 -29.95 20.44
N GLY A 540 41.31 -30.28 21.44
CA GLY A 540 42.55 -29.59 21.77
C GLY A 540 43.62 -29.57 20.68
N ARG A 541 44.62 -28.71 20.94
CA ARG A 541 45.85 -28.52 20.16
C ARG A 541 46.54 -29.83 19.72
N SER A 542 47.30 -29.69 18.62
CA SER A 542 48.25 -30.64 17.98
C SER A 542 47.59 -31.45 16.86
N ILE A 543 48.01 -31.44 15.59
CA ILE A 543 49.36 -31.55 15.03
C ILE A 543 49.41 -30.78 13.70
N LEU A 544 50.08 -29.63 13.66
CA LEU A 544 50.48 -28.98 12.40
C LEU A 544 51.99 -28.75 12.40
N LYS A 545 52.75 -29.85 12.43
CA LYS A 545 54.22 -29.82 12.28
C LYS A 545 54.77 -30.73 11.18
N TYR A 546 53.93 -31.51 10.48
CA TYR A 546 54.43 -32.50 9.51
C TYR A 546 53.76 -32.46 8.12
N VAL A 547 52.75 -31.64 7.89
CA VAL A 547 52.04 -31.60 6.59
C VAL A 547 52.65 -30.59 5.60
N ILE A 548 53.33 -29.55 6.10
CA ILE A 548 53.85 -28.44 5.28
C ILE A 548 55.05 -28.86 4.38
N PRO A 549 56.00 -29.73 4.80
CA PRO A 549 57.13 -30.09 3.94
C PRO A 549 56.76 -31.00 2.76
N GLY A 550 55.72 -31.81 2.88
CA GLY A 550 55.29 -32.75 1.83
C GLY A 550 54.64 -32.05 0.63
N ILE A 551 53.87 -31.00 0.88
CA ILE A 551 53.13 -30.26 -0.16
C ILE A 551 54.07 -29.39 -1.01
N LEU A 552 55.16 -28.88 -0.42
CA LEU A 552 56.15 -28.09 -1.14
C LEU A 552 57.03 -28.95 -2.07
N SER A 553 57.34 -30.19 -1.66
CA SER A 553 58.12 -31.13 -2.48
C SER A 553 57.33 -31.62 -3.71
N THR A 554 56.04 -31.92 -3.56
CA THR A 554 55.20 -32.37 -4.67
C THR A 554 54.91 -31.24 -5.66
N MET A 555 54.73 -30.00 -5.18
CA MET A 555 54.52 -28.83 -6.04
C MET A 555 55.76 -28.49 -6.89
N LEU A 556 56.97 -28.64 -6.35
CA LEU A 556 58.22 -28.43 -7.11
C LEU A 556 58.45 -29.49 -8.20
N ILE A 557 58.06 -30.75 -7.94
CA ILE A 557 58.16 -31.82 -8.94
C ILE A 557 57.17 -31.58 -10.08
N LEU A 558 55.93 -31.18 -9.76
CA LEU A 558 54.90 -30.90 -10.75
C LEU A 558 55.24 -29.69 -11.63
N THR A 559 55.82 -28.63 -11.09
CA THR A 559 56.27 -27.45 -11.87
C THR A 559 57.46 -27.77 -12.76
N SER A 560 58.38 -28.63 -12.30
CA SER A 560 59.53 -29.09 -13.09
C SER A 560 59.09 -29.96 -14.29
N ILE A 561 58.12 -30.84 -14.07
CA ILE A 561 57.53 -31.68 -15.12
C ILE A 561 56.75 -30.81 -16.11
N TRP A 562 56.01 -29.81 -15.64
CA TRP A 562 55.27 -28.87 -16.49
C TRP A 562 56.20 -28.03 -17.37
N MET A 563 57.32 -27.55 -16.83
CA MET A 563 58.36 -26.83 -17.60
C MET A 563 59.04 -27.70 -18.66
N LEU A 564 59.27 -28.99 -18.38
CA LEU A 564 59.80 -29.96 -19.36
C LEU A 564 58.79 -30.30 -20.47
N MET A 565 57.50 -30.36 -20.14
CA MET A 565 56.43 -30.54 -21.13
C MET A 565 56.26 -29.31 -22.03
N LEU A 566 56.43 -28.10 -21.49
CA LEU A 566 56.38 -26.84 -22.25
C LEU A 566 57.60 -26.67 -23.17
N HIS A 567 58.78 -27.16 -22.77
CA HIS A 567 59.96 -27.15 -23.64
C HIS A 567 59.89 -28.14 -24.81
N ARG A 568 59.17 -29.26 -24.64
CA ARG A 568 58.94 -30.24 -25.72
C ARG A 568 57.85 -29.85 -26.72
N LYS A 569 57.06 -28.80 -26.44
CA LYS A 569 55.91 -28.40 -27.26
C LYS A 569 56.14 -27.13 -28.09
N LYS A 570 57.40 -26.81 -28.44
CA LYS A 570 57.73 -25.98 -29.60
C LYS A 570 58.05 -26.89 -30.77
N ASN A 571 57.03 -27.37 -31.46
CA ASN A 571 56.99 -27.69 -32.89
C ASN A 571 55.64 -28.32 -33.21
N VAL A 572 55.14 -28.05 -34.41
CA VAL A 572 53.91 -28.53 -35.07
C VAL A 572 52.74 -27.54 -35.09
N LYS A 573 52.23 -27.32 -36.30
CA LYS A 573 51.18 -26.39 -36.78
C LYS A 573 49.97 -27.18 -37.31
N TYR A 574 48.75 -26.67 -37.07
CA TYR A 574 47.42 -26.92 -37.70
C TYR A 574 46.86 -28.38 -37.71
N ALA A 575 45.55 -28.70 -37.68
CA ALA A 575 44.28 -27.98 -37.75
C ALA A 575 43.13 -28.77 -37.06
N THR A 576 42.08 -28.03 -36.66
CA THR A 576 40.64 -28.36 -36.47
C THR A 576 40.17 -29.75 -36.05
N GLY A 577 39.47 -29.79 -34.90
CA GLY A 577 38.58 -30.87 -34.47
C GLY A 577 37.97 -30.57 -33.11
N THR A 578 36.70 -30.20 -33.11
CA THR A 578 35.86 -29.74 -31.99
C THR A 578 35.75 -30.72 -30.82
N THR A 579 36.05 -30.25 -29.61
CA THR A 579 35.54 -30.80 -28.34
C THR A 579 35.23 -29.66 -27.38
N LEU A 580 34.01 -29.67 -26.86
CA LEU A 580 33.35 -28.69 -25.99
C LEU A 580 34.12 -28.50 -24.66
N PRO A 581 34.53 -27.28 -24.26
CA PRO A 581 35.10 -27.07 -22.92
C PRO A 581 33.99 -26.81 -21.90
N GLN A 582 34.07 -27.56 -20.79
CA GLN A 582 33.37 -27.30 -19.54
C GLN A 582 33.42 -25.80 -19.17
N LEU A 583 32.25 -25.22 -18.92
CA LEU A 583 32.04 -23.83 -18.51
C LEU A 583 32.74 -23.52 -17.18
N LEU A 584 33.98 -23.04 -17.27
CA LEU A 584 34.60 -22.17 -16.28
C LEU A 584 33.88 -20.80 -16.34
N TRP A 585 33.41 -20.32 -15.20
CA TRP A 585 32.74 -19.02 -15.04
C TRP A 585 33.50 -17.89 -15.76
N ARG A 586 32.98 -17.44 -16.90
CA ARG A 586 33.55 -16.36 -17.72
C ARG A 586 33.34 -15.03 -17.00
N ARG A 587 34.41 -14.28 -16.73
CA ARG A 587 34.33 -12.87 -16.29
C ARG A 587 34.46 -11.97 -17.52
N VAL A 588 33.43 -11.17 -17.79
CA VAL A 588 33.44 -10.18 -18.88
C VAL A 588 33.85 -8.81 -18.32
N SER A 589 34.79 -8.12 -18.98
CA SER A 589 35.28 -6.80 -18.53
C SER A 589 34.47 -5.65 -19.14
N TYR A 590 34.48 -4.47 -18.49
CA TYR A 590 33.85 -3.26 -19.06
C TYR A 590 34.39 -2.90 -20.44
N GLN A 591 35.71 -3.01 -20.66
CA GLN A 591 36.32 -2.71 -21.97
C GLN A 591 35.82 -3.65 -23.07
N GLU A 592 35.61 -4.93 -22.74
CA GLU A 592 35.03 -5.89 -23.66
C GLU A 592 33.59 -5.50 -24.01
N LEU A 593 32.74 -5.21 -23.01
CA LEU A 593 31.37 -4.76 -23.24
C LEU A 593 31.30 -3.47 -24.07
N LEU A 594 32.19 -2.51 -23.79
CA LEU A 594 32.29 -1.26 -24.52
C LEU A 594 32.65 -1.51 -26.00
N SER A 595 33.61 -2.38 -26.27
CA SER A 595 34.01 -2.73 -27.64
C SER A 595 32.91 -3.50 -28.39
N THR A 596 32.30 -4.48 -27.74
CA THR A 596 31.25 -5.36 -28.30
C THR A 596 29.96 -4.58 -28.63
N THR A 597 29.65 -3.53 -27.89
CA THR A 597 28.47 -2.67 -28.12
C THR A 597 28.77 -1.44 -28.97
N ASN A 598 29.99 -1.29 -29.48
CA ASN A 598 30.48 -0.09 -30.18
C ASN A 598 30.29 1.20 -29.36
N GLY A 599 30.62 1.16 -28.07
CA GLY A 599 30.44 2.28 -27.16
C GLY A 599 29.00 2.50 -26.71
N PHE A 600 28.21 1.42 -26.59
CA PHE A 600 26.77 1.48 -26.29
C PHE A 600 25.98 2.32 -27.31
N HIS A 601 26.34 2.20 -28.58
CA HIS A 601 25.74 2.96 -29.68
C HIS A 601 24.26 2.61 -29.91
N GLU A 602 23.44 3.59 -30.31
CA GLU A 602 21.99 3.39 -30.54
C GLU A 602 21.67 2.30 -31.56
N GLY A 603 22.53 2.10 -32.56
CA GLY A 603 22.38 1.01 -33.55
C GLY A 603 22.39 -0.41 -32.97
N ASN A 604 22.86 -0.57 -31.72
CA ASN A 604 22.84 -1.84 -30.99
C ASN A 604 21.78 -1.86 -29.88
N LEU A 605 20.99 -0.80 -29.70
CA LEU A 605 19.98 -0.72 -28.64
C LEU A 605 18.78 -1.62 -28.97
N LEU A 606 18.53 -2.60 -28.11
CA LEU A 606 17.38 -3.50 -28.18
C LEU A 606 16.13 -2.92 -27.51
N GLY A 607 16.33 -2.11 -26.46
CA GLY A 607 15.24 -1.43 -25.78
C GLY A 607 15.68 -0.74 -24.49
N THR A 608 14.82 0.14 -23.99
CA THR A 608 14.99 0.84 -22.70
C THR A 608 13.89 0.40 -21.73
N GLY A 609 14.28 0.17 -20.49
CA GLY A 609 13.42 -0.23 -19.37
C GLY A 609 13.50 0.77 -18.21
N GLY A 610 12.82 0.47 -17.09
CA GLY A 610 12.71 1.39 -15.95
C GLY A 610 14.03 1.69 -15.23
N PHE A 611 15.01 0.78 -15.29
CA PHE A 611 16.29 0.90 -14.57
C PHE A 611 17.52 0.95 -15.50
N GLY A 612 17.33 0.97 -16.82
CA GLY A 612 18.46 0.91 -17.75
C GLY A 612 18.11 0.57 -19.20
N SER A 613 19.14 0.31 -19.99
CA SER A 613 19.07 0.06 -21.44
C SER A 613 19.67 -1.29 -21.78
N VAL A 614 19.11 -1.99 -22.77
CA VAL A 614 19.60 -3.30 -23.22
C VAL A 614 20.21 -3.16 -24.61
N TYR A 615 21.44 -3.64 -24.78
CA TYR A 615 22.19 -3.59 -26.04
C TYR A 615 22.49 -5.00 -26.56
N ALA A 616 22.45 -5.18 -27.87
CA ALA A 616 23.00 -6.37 -28.53
C ALA A 616 24.51 -6.24 -28.67
N GLY A 617 25.20 -7.38 -28.69
CA GLY A 617 26.57 -7.45 -29.14
C GLY A 617 27.08 -8.88 -29.21
N THR A 618 28.22 -9.06 -29.86
CA THR A 618 28.93 -10.34 -29.94
C THR A 618 30.22 -10.27 -29.12
N LEU A 619 30.37 -11.18 -28.14
CA LEU A 619 31.57 -11.28 -27.31
C LEU A 619 32.79 -11.76 -28.11
N SER A 620 33.99 -11.61 -27.54
CA SER A 620 35.26 -11.96 -28.19
C SER A 620 35.39 -13.44 -28.62
N ASP A 621 34.58 -14.33 -28.06
CA ASP A 621 34.50 -15.75 -28.41
C ASP A 621 33.41 -16.08 -29.44
N GLY A 622 32.71 -15.08 -29.98
CA GLY A 622 31.67 -15.23 -31.00
C GLY A 622 30.27 -15.50 -30.44
N ILE A 623 30.04 -15.37 -29.13
CA ILE A 623 28.72 -15.56 -28.52
C ILE A 623 27.92 -14.26 -28.62
N ASP A 624 26.72 -14.34 -29.22
CA ASP A 624 25.76 -13.23 -29.24
C ASP A 624 25.07 -13.08 -27.89
N VAL A 625 25.07 -11.85 -27.37
CA VAL A 625 24.60 -11.51 -26.03
C VAL A 625 23.69 -10.29 -26.02
N ALA A 626 22.79 -10.25 -25.04
CA ALA A 626 22.06 -9.05 -24.66
C ALA A 626 22.67 -8.48 -23.37
N ILE A 627 23.04 -7.20 -23.37
CA ILE A 627 23.76 -6.54 -22.29
C ILE A 627 22.82 -5.49 -21.70
N LYS A 628 22.27 -5.78 -20.52
CA LYS A 628 21.44 -4.83 -19.76
C LYS A 628 22.35 -3.94 -18.93
N VAL A 629 22.49 -2.68 -19.34
CA VAL A 629 23.27 -1.65 -18.66
C VAL A 629 22.33 -0.84 -17.77
N PHE A 630 22.66 -0.76 -16.49
CA PHE A 630 21.83 -0.05 -15.50
C PHE A 630 22.21 1.41 -15.46
N ASN A 631 21.19 2.29 -15.47
CA ASN A 631 21.42 3.70 -15.26
C ASN A 631 21.55 3.95 -13.75
N LEU A 632 22.77 4.07 -13.26
CA LEU A 632 23.07 4.24 -11.84
C LEU A 632 22.61 5.59 -11.27
N GLU A 633 22.23 6.54 -12.12
CA GLU A 633 21.58 7.79 -11.69
C GLU A 633 20.10 7.58 -11.31
N LEU A 634 19.48 6.47 -11.76
CA LEU A 634 18.10 6.13 -11.41
C LEU A 634 18.04 5.43 -10.06
N GLU A 635 17.19 5.95 -9.18
CA GLU A 635 16.93 5.40 -7.85
C GLU A 635 16.47 3.94 -7.94
N GLY A 636 17.08 3.05 -7.14
CA GLY A 636 16.78 1.62 -7.16
C GLY A 636 17.46 0.81 -8.28
N ALA A 637 18.13 1.42 -9.27
CA ALA A 637 18.81 0.68 -10.34
C ALA A 637 19.93 -0.24 -9.83
N SER A 638 20.69 0.20 -8.82
CA SER A 638 21.68 -0.64 -8.16
C SER A 638 21.06 -1.84 -7.44
N THR A 639 19.93 -1.64 -6.76
CA THR A 639 19.17 -2.69 -6.09
C THR A 639 18.58 -3.67 -7.11
N SER A 640 18.04 -3.16 -8.21
CA SER A 640 17.52 -3.96 -9.32
C SER A 640 18.61 -4.85 -9.93
N PHE A 641 19.81 -4.31 -10.12
CA PHE A 641 20.99 -5.08 -10.55
C PHE A 641 21.34 -6.19 -9.55
N ASP A 642 21.37 -5.87 -8.25
CA ASP A 642 21.75 -6.84 -7.22
C ASP A 642 20.72 -7.99 -7.13
N VAL A 643 19.41 -7.67 -7.18
CA VAL A 643 18.31 -8.66 -7.21
C VAL A 643 18.39 -9.51 -8.48
N GLU A 644 18.58 -8.91 -9.64
CA GLU A 644 18.62 -9.63 -10.91
C GLU A 644 19.85 -10.56 -10.98
N CYS A 645 21.01 -10.14 -10.43
CA CYS A 645 22.17 -11.00 -10.27
C CYS A 645 21.91 -12.15 -9.28
N GLU A 646 21.28 -11.88 -8.15
CA GLU A 646 20.95 -12.88 -7.13
C GLU A 646 19.99 -13.94 -7.68
N MET A 647 18.86 -13.53 -8.27
CA MET A 647 17.83 -14.42 -8.81
C MET A 647 18.37 -15.25 -9.97
N LEU A 648 18.98 -14.60 -10.97
CA LEU A 648 19.43 -15.27 -12.19
C LEU A 648 20.67 -16.14 -11.97
N SER A 649 21.42 -15.96 -10.88
CA SER A 649 22.50 -16.87 -10.50
C SER A 649 22.01 -18.23 -9.99
N ASN A 650 20.78 -18.28 -9.47
CA ASN A 650 20.25 -19.42 -8.72
C ASN A 650 19.14 -20.20 -9.44
N ILE A 651 18.50 -19.61 -10.45
CA ILE A 651 17.44 -20.27 -11.23
C ILE A 651 17.98 -20.90 -12.51
N ARG A 652 17.55 -22.12 -12.82
CA ARG A 652 17.93 -22.83 -14.06
C ARG A 652 16.74 -23.57 -14.63
N HIS A 653 16.08 -22.95 -15.61
CA HIS A 653 14.96 -23.54 -16.32
C HIS A 653 15.05 -23.20 -17.81
N ARG A 654 14.55 -24.09 -18.68
CA ARG A 654 14.65 -23.92 -20.13
C ARG A 654 13.85 -22.73 -20.68
N ASN A 655 12.83 -22.28 -19.95
CA ASN A 655 11.94 -21.16 -20.30
C ASN A 655 12.23 -19.91 -19.45
N LEU A 656 13.42 -19.81 -18.86
CA LEU A 656 13.89 -18.62 -18.14
C LEU A 656 15.14 -18.10 -18.81
N ILE A 657 15.27 -16.77 -18.89
CA ILE A 657 16.45 -16.15 -19.48
C ILE A 657 17.72 -16.57 -18.72
N LYS A 658 18.76 -16.94 -19.46
CA LYS A 658 20.04 -17.36 -18.88
C LYS A 658 21.00 -16.18 -18.77
N VAL A 659 21.57 -16.00 -17.57
CA VAL A 659 22.73 -15.11 -17.36
C VAL A 659 24.02 -15.83 -17.74
N ILE A 660 24.84 -15.11 -18.51
CA ILE A 660 26.20 -15.53 -18.89
C ILE A 660 27.21 -14.98 -17.89
N SER A 661 27.12 -13.68 -17.55
CA SER A 661 28.02 -12.98 -16.62
C SER A 661 27.38 -11.69 -16.13
N CYS A 662 27.95 -11.06 -15.11
CA CYS A 662 27.71 -9.66 -14.77
C CYS A 662 29.03 -8.88 -14.82
N CYS A 663 28.94 -7.56 -14.96
CA CYS A 663 30.04 -6.60 -14.82
C CYS A 663 29.62 -5.56 -13.79
N SER A 664 30.42 -5.39 -12.75
CA SER A 664 30.13 -4.44 -11.66
C SER A 664 31.38 -3.60 -11.36
N GLN A 665 31.26 -2.30 -11.54
CA GLN A 665 32.21 -1.25 -11.17
C GLN A 665 31.46 -0.16 -10.40
N ILE A 666 32.20 0.78 -9.80
CA ILE A 666 31.64 1.86 -8.98
C ILE A 666 30.60 2.67 -9.78
N ASP A 667 30.92 3.03 -11.01
CA ASP A 667 30.08 3.88 -11.87
C ASP A 667 29.46 3.11 -13.06
N PHE A 668 29.53 1.78 -13.06
CA PHE A 668 28.98 0.96 -14.14
C PHE A 668 28.52 -0.41 -13.66
N LYS A 669 27.24 -0.74 -13.88
CA LYS A 669 26.69 -2.08 -13.63
C LYS A 669 26.00 -2.60 -14.88
N ALA A 670 26.28 -3.85 -15.26
CA ALA A 670 25.63 -4.51 -16.38
C ALA A 670 25.47 -6.02 -16.17
N VAL A 671 24.36 -6.58 -16.65
CA VAL A 671 24.10 -8.03 -16.71
C VAL A 671 24.17 -8.48 -18.16
N VAL A 672 24.91 -9.57 -18.42
CA VAL A 672 25.10 -10.18 -19.74
C VAL A 672 24.23 -11.42 -19.82
N LEU A 673 23.26 -11.39 -20.73
CA LEU A 673 22.22 -12.40 -20.94
C LEU A 673 22.40 -13.06 -22.31
N ASN A 674 21.84 -14.25 -22.48
CA ASN A 674 21.68 -14.83 -23.81
C ASN A 674 20.87 -13.90 -24.71
N TYR A 675 21.30 -13.69 -25.95
CA TYR A 675 20.53 -12.94 -26.93
C TYR A 675 19.34 -13.76 -27.44
N MET A 676 18.16 -13.12 -27.52
CA MET A 676 16.92 -13.74 -28.02
C MET A 676 16.56 -13.12 -29.39
N PRO A 677 16.79 -13.84 -30.51
CA PRO A 677 16.77 -13.25 -31.85
C PRO A 677 15.37 -12.88 -32.35
N ASN A 678 14.33 -13.56 -31.88
CA ASN A 678 12.95 -13.25 -32.27
C ASN A 678 12.33 -12.11 -31.44
N GLY A 679 13.06 -11.54 -30.48
CA GLY A 679 12.61 -10.42 -29.66
C GLY A 679 11.50 -10.79 -28.68
N SER A 680 10.72 -9.81 -28.26
CA SER A 680 9.67 -9.94 -27.24
C SER A 680 8.30 -10.30 -27.82
N LEU A 681 7.41 -10.89 -27.01
CA LEU A 681 6.05 -11.24 -27.41
C LEU A 681 5.23 -10.00 -27.80
N ASP A 682 5.42 -8.86 -27.13
CA ASP A 682 4.75 -7.59 -27.52
C ASP A 682 5.08 -7.18 -28.95
N LYS A 683 6.31 -7.40 -29.42
CA LYS A 683 6.72 -7.14 -30.81
C LYS A 683 5.88 -7.96 -31.78
N TRP A 684 5.63 -9.24 -31.48
CA TRP A 684 4.84 -10.14 -32.32
C TRP A 684 3.34 -9.86 -32.25
N LEU A 685 2.86 -9.33 -31.13
CA LEU A 685 1.45 -8.94 -30.99
C LEU A 685 1.14 -7.60 -31.67
N TYR A 686 2.07 -6.65 -31.77
CA TYR A 686 1.75 -5.29 -32.20
C TYR A 686 2.42 -4.81 -33.48
N SER A 687 3.45 -5.49 -33.97
CA SER A 687 4.14 -5.09 -35.21
C SER A 687 3.41 -5.62 -36.44
N PRO A 688 3.23 -4.81 -37.51
CA PRO A 688 2.40 -5.18 -38.67
C PRO A 688 2.94 -6.35 -39.51
N ASN A 689 4.22 -6.69 -39.37
CA ASN A 689 4.88 -7.74 -40.15
C ASN A 689 5.01 -9.08 -39.40
N TYR A 690 4.42 -9.19 -38.21
CA TYR A 690 4.52 -10.37 -37.37
C TYR A 690 3.13 -10.89 -37.04
N SER A 691 2.98 -12.21 -37.05
CA SER A 691 1.75 -12.87 -36.63
C SER A 691 2.08 -14.20 -35.96
N LEU A 692 1.23 -14.59 -35.01
CA LEU A 692 1.33 -15.86 -34.29
C LEU A 692 0.02 -16.61 -34.47
N ASN A 693 0.11 -17.85 -34.96
CA ASN A 693 -1.04 -18.74 -35.02
C ASN A 693 -1.43 -19.25 -33.62
N ILE A 694 -2.61 -19.87 -33.52
CA ILE A 694 -3.17 -20.34 -32.24
C ILE A 694 -2.24 -21.34 -31.53
N LEU A 695 -1.59 -22.24 -32.27
CA LEU A 695 -0.70 -23.24 -31.70
C LEU A 695 0.58 -22.60 -31.14
N GLN A 696 1.15 -21.61 -31.84
CA GLN A 696 2.30 -20.85 -31.37
C GLN A 696 1.96 -20.06 -30.10
N ARG A 697 0.83 -19.35 -30.07
CA ARG A 697 0.38 -18.64 -28.86
C ARG A 697 0.17 -19.59 -27.69
N LEU A 698 -0.46 -20.74 -27.94
CA LEU A 698 -0.66 -21.77 -26.92
C LEU A 698 0.67 -22.33 -26.39
N ASN A 699 1.65 -22.58 -27.26
CA ASN A 699 2.98 -23.03 -26.85
C ASN A 699 3.70 -21.98 -26.01
N ILE A 700 3.64 -20.71 -26.41
CA ILE A 700 4.22 -19.59 -25.66
C ILE A 700 3.58 -19.50 -24.26
N LEU A 701 2.26 -19.60 -24.15
CA LEU A 701 1.56 -19.58 -22.86
C LEU A 701 1.94 -20.79 -21.99
N ILE A 702 2.13 -21.97 -22.59
CA ILE A 702 2.61 -23.18 -21.89
C ILE A 702 4.04 -22.98 -21.38
N ASP A 703 4.93 -22.39 -22.19
CA ASP A 703 6.32 -22.12 -21.82
C ASP A 703 6.41 -21.12 -20.66
N VAL A 704 5.61 -20.04 -20.71
CA VAL A 704 5.52 -19.06 -19.63
C VAL A 704 4.92 -19.70 -18.37
N ALA A 705 3.87 -20.50 -18.49
CA ALA A 705 3.30 -21.22 -17.36
C ALA A 705 4.29 -22.24 -16.75
N SER A 706 5.11 -22.91 -17.59
CA SER A 706 6.18 -23.80 -17.13
C SER A 706 7.27 -23.05 -16.38
N ALA A 707 7.62 -21.85 -16.81
CA ALA A 707 8.56 -20.99 -16.10
C ALA A 707 8.03 -20.56 -14.73
N LEU A 708 6.80 -20.07 -14.66
CA LEU A 708 6.18 -19.65 -13.40
C LEU A 708 5.94 -20.81 -12.44
N GLU A 709 5.54 -21.99 -12.95
CA GLU A 709 5.40 -23.20 -12.13
C GLU A 709 6.72 -23.57 -11.47
N TYR A 710 7.83 -23.53 -12.23
CA TYR A 710 9.17 -23.75 -11.71
C TYR A 710 9.57 -22.70 -10.65
N LEU A 711 9.27 -21.42 -10.87
CA LEU A 711 9.55 -20.37 -9.88
C LEU A 711 8.74 -20.56 -8.59
N HIS A 712 7.49 -21.00 -8.69
CA HIS A 712 6.56 -21.10 -7.57
C HIS A 712 6.69 -22.41 -6.78
N HIS A 713 7.11 -23.50 -7.43
CA HIS A 713 7.10 -24.86 -6.87
C HIS A 713 8.41 -25.64 -7.10
N GLY A 714 9.24 -25.23 -8.05
CA GLY A 714 10.48 -25.91 -8.43
C GLY A 714 11.70 -25.54 -7.58
N TYR A 715 11.55 -24.63 -6.62
CA TYR A 715 12.61 -24.17 -5.70
C TYR A 715 12.15 -24.26 -4.25
N GLU A 716 13.09 -24.45 -3.31
CA GLU A 716 12.79 -24.57 -1.86
C GLU A 716 12.15 -23.28 -1.30
N THR A 717 12.51 -22.14 -1.87
CA THR A 717 11.92 -20.83 -1.60
C THR A 717 11.20 -20.33 -2.85
N PRO A 718 9.85 -20.27 -2.87
CA PRO A 718 9.10 -19.79 -4.03
C PRO A 718 9.53 -18.37 -4.45
N ILE A 719 9.66 -18.15 -5.75
CA ILE A 719 10.03 -16.87 -6.35
C ILE A 719 8.80 -16.29 -7.04
N VAL A 720 8.43 -15.06 -6.71
CA VAL A 720 7.36 -14.31 -7.39
C VAL A 720 7.99 -13.26 -8.30
N HIS A 721 7.70 -13.33 -9.60
CA HIS A 721 8.29 -12.49 -10.64
C HIS A 721 7.91 -11.01 -10.49
N CYS A 722 6.66 -10.74 -10.13
CA CYS A 722 6.09 -9.41 -9.83
C CYS A 722 5.98 -8.43 -11.02
N ASP A 723 6.62 -8.67 -12.18
CA ASP A 723 6.47 -7.82 -13.38
C ASP A 723 6.22 -8.60 -14.69
N LEU A 724 5.28 -9.55 -14.67
CA LEU A 724 4.99 -10.35 -15.87
C LEU A 724 4.10 -9.58 -16.87
N LYS A 725 4.60 -9.42 -18.10
CA LYS A 725 3.93 -8.74 -19.23
C LYS A 725 4.52 -9.21 -20.57
N PRO A 726 3.86 -9.02 -21.73
CA PRO A 726 4.39 -9.53 -23.01
C PRO A 726 5.76 -8.99 -23.41
N ARG A 727 6.13 -7.78 -22.97
CA ARG A 727 7.47 -7.22 -23.18
C ARG A 727 8.58 -8.01 -22.45
N ASN A 728 8.25 -8.65 -21.33
CA ASN A 728 9.16 -9.44 -20.50
C ASN A 728 9.14 -10.94 -20.85
N ILE A 729 8.57 -11.30 -22.01
CA ILE A 729 8.57 -12.64 -22.57
C ILE A 729 9.32 -12.59 -23.89
N LEU A 730 10.52 -13.17 -23.94
CA LEU A 730 11.39 -13.19 -25.12
C LEU A 730 11.28 -14.54 -25.85
N LEU A 731 11.49 -14.51 -27.17
CA LEU A 731 11.37 -15.67 -28.04
C LEU A 731 12.75 -16.06 -28.61
N ASP A 732 13.12 -17.33 -28.45
CA ASP A 732 14.33 -17.90 -29.03
C ASP A 732 14.14 -18.26 -30.52
N ASN A 733 15.17 -18.85 -31.14
CA ASN A 733 15.15 -19.27 -32.55
C ASN A 733 14.03 -20.25 -32.90
N ASP A 734 13.60 -21.08 -31.95
CA ASP A 734 12.59 -22.11 -32.13
C ASP A 734 11.18 -21.62 -31.71
N MET A 735 11.03 -20.31 -31.49
CA MET A 735 9.83 -19.67 -30.95
C MET A 735 9.45 -20.16 -29.54
N GLY A 736 10.41 -20.72 -28.81
CA GLY A 736 10.26 -21.05 -27.39
C GLY A 736 10.27 -19.78 -26.55
N ALA A 737 9.39 -19.70 -25.56
CA ALA A 737 9.26 -18.51 -24.73
C ALA A 737 10.17 -18.57 -23.48
N HIS A 738 10.79 -17.43 -23.18
CA HIS A 738 11.69 -17.22 -22.05
C HIS A 738 11.25 -16.00 -21.24
N VAL A 739 10.94 -16.21 -19.95
CA VAL A 739 10.61 -15.11 -19.04
C VAL A 739 11.90 -14.39 -18.60
N THR A 740 11.87 -13.06 -18.61
CA THR A 740 13.00 -12.17 -18.29
C THR A 740 12.59 -11.02 -17.38
N ASP A 741 13.57 -10.23 -16.93
CA ASP A 741 13.42 -9.01 -16.12
C ASP A 741 12.96 -9.24 -14.68
N PHE A 742 13.86 -9.82 -13.87
CA PHE A 742 13.64 -10.12 -12.45
C PHE A 742 13.94 -8.93 -11.52
N GLY A 743 14.04 -7.72 -12.07
CA GLY A 743 14.54 -6.54 -11.35
C GLY A 743 13.73 -6.14 -10.11
N ILE A 744 12.49 -6.63 -9.97
CA ILE A 744 11.62 -6.43 -8.79
C ILE A 744 11.10 -7.73 -8.18
N ALA A 745 11.62 -8.89 -8.59
CA ALA A 745 11.18 -10.19 -8.11
C ALA A 745 11.42 -10.37 -6.59
N LYS A 746 10.61 -11.22 -5.95
CA LYS A 746 10.67 -11.48 -4.50
C LYS A 746 10.77 -12.96 -4.16
N LEU A 747 11.49 -13.28 -3.10
CA LEU A 747 11.56 -14.61 -2.49
C LEU A 747 10.51 -14.72 -1.37
N LEU A 748 9.66 -15.74 -1.41
CA LEU A 748 8.70 -16.08 -0.34
C LEU A 748 9.35 -17.11 0.60
N GLY A 749 10.10 -16.64 1.60
CA GLY A 749 10.80 -17.49 2.57
C GLY A 749 9.92 -17.99 3.73
N GLY A 750 10.34 -19.07 4.39
CA GLY A 750 9.90 -19.38 5.77
C GLY A 750 8.56 -20.11 5.96
N GLY A 751 7.91 -20.59 4.89
CA GLY A 751 6.56 -21.16 4.98
C GLY A 751 5.45 -20.10 4.91
N ASP A 752 5.81 -18.83 4.71
CA ASP A 752 4.88 -17.74 4.49
C ASP A 752 4.31 -17.79 3.07
N SER A 753 2.99 -17.66 2.93
CA SER A 753 2.29 -17.62 1.64
C SER A 753 2.36 -16.24 0.95
N MET A 754 2.92 -15.23 1.63
CA MET A 754 2.91 -13.83 1.20
C MET A 754 4.08 -13.01 1.77
N THR A 755 4.47 -11.94 1.08
CA THR A 755 5.42 -10.90 1.55
C THR A 755 4.88 -9.50 1.24
N ARG A 756 5.49 -8.43 1.78
CA ARG A 756 5.06 -7.03 1.54
C ARG A 756 6.16 -6.19 0.90
N THR A 757 5.79 -5.32 -0.05
CA THR A 757 6.71 -4.36 -0.70
C THR A 757 6.00 -3.06 -1.05
N MET A 758 6.77 -1.98 -1.22
CA MET A 758 6.29 -0.68 -1.74
C MET A 758 6.69 -0.44 -3.22
N THR A 759 7.36 -1.41 -3.85
CA THR A 759 7.72 -1.35 -5.29
C THR A 759 6.48 -1.58 -6.13
N LEU A 760 6.09 -0.62 -6.98
CA LEU A 760 4.95 -0.76 -7.89
C LEU A 760 5.32 -1.59 -9.13
N ALA A 761 4.47 -2.54 -9.51
CA ALA A 761 4.56 -3.26 -10.77
C ALA A 761 3.93 -2.48 -11.96
N THR A 762 3.91 -3.07 -13.15
CA THR A 762 3.32 -2.43 -14.34
C THR A 762 1.80 -2.29 -14.24
N ILE A 763 1.29 -1.07 -14.44
CA ILE A 763 -0.14 -0.74 -14.47
C ILE A 763 -0.88 -1.61 -15.49
N GLY A 764 -2.03 -2.17 -15.10
CA GLY A 764 -2.88 -3.04 -15.92
C GLY A 764 -2.62 -4.54 -15.77
N TYR A 765 -1.41 -4.94 -15.34
CA TYR A 765 -1.04 -6.35 -15.11
C TYR A 765 -0.96 -6.70 -13.61
N MET A 766 -0.94 -5.69 -12.75
CA MET A 766 -0.81 -5.83 -11.31
C MET A 766 -2.06 -6.42 -10.68
N ALA A 767 -1.88 -7.37 -9.75
CA ALA A 767 -2.96 -7.91 -8.96
C ALA A 767 -3.52 -6.86 -7.96
N PRO A 768 -4.83 -6.86 -7.66
CA PRO A 768 -5.45 -5.89 -6.77
C PRO A 768 -4.78 -5.79 -5.39
N GLU A 769 -4.50 -6.93 -4.75
CA GLU A 769 -3.85 -6.98 -3.43
C GLU A 769 -2.41 -6.46 -3.44
N TYR A 770 -1.73 -6.60 -4.57
CA TYR A 770 -0.39 -6.06 -4.75
C TYR A 770 -0.45 -4.54 -4.94
N GLY A 771 -1.38 -4.04 -5.76
CA GLY A 771 -1.50 -2.61 -6.04
C GLY A 771 -2.09 -1.78 -4.91
N MET A 772 -2.95 -2.36 -4.08
CA MET A 772 -3.62 -1.64 -2.98
C MET A 772 -2.88 -1.79 -1.64
N GLU A 773 -2.37 -2.99 -1.33
CA GLU A 773 -1.84 -3.31 0.00
C GLU A 773 -0.34 -3.64 -0.01
N GLY A 774 0.29 -3.62 -1.19
CA GLY A 774 1.69 -4.02 -1.34
C GLY A 774 1.93 -5.52 -1.07
N ILE A 775 0.88 -6.33 -1.05
CA ILE A 775 0.94 -7.76 -0.72
C ILE A 775 1.36 -8.55 -1.96
N ILE A 776 2.45 -9.30 -1.84
CA ILE A 776 2.98 -10.18 -2.89
C ILE A 776 2.71 -11.62 -2.50
N THR A 777 1.98 -12.33 -3.34
CA THR A 777 1.72 -13.77 -3.24
C THR A 777 2.06 -14.45 -4.57
N LYS A 778 2.12 -15.79 -4.58
CA LYS A 778 2.15 -16.55 -5.85
C LYS A 778 0.95 -16.23 -6.75
N GLY A 779 -0.19 -15.89 -6.15
CA GLY A 779 -1.41 -15.46 -6.84
C GLY A 779 -1.24 -14.16 -7.62
N ALA A 780 -0.27 -13.30 -7.26
CA ALA A 780 -0.01 -12.06 -7.98
C ALA A 780 0.53 -12.33 -9.40
N ASP A 781 1.52 -13.22 -9.54
CA ASP A 781 2.04 -13.64 -10.84
C ASP A 781 0.98 -14.34 -11.68
N LEU A 782 0.11 -15.14 -11.04
CA LEU A 782 -0.98 -15.82 -11.73
C LEU A 782 -2.02 -14.83 -12.28
N TYR A 783 -2.33 -13.77 -11.53
CA TYR A 783 -3.19 -12.69 -12.02
C TYR A 783 -2.58 -12.04 -13.27
N SER A 784 -1.30 -11.65 -13.19
CA SER A 784 -0.57 -11.09 -14.34
C SER A 784 -0.54 -12.06 -15.52
N PHE A 785 -0.37 -13.36 -15.26
CA PHE A 785 -0.43 -14.41 -16.29
C PHE A 785 -1.80 -14.48 -16.96
N GLY A 786 -2.90 -14.38 -16.19
CA GLY A 786 -4.26 -14.29 -16.74
C GLY A 786 -4.45 -13.09 -17.66
N ILE A 787 -3.93 -11.92 -17.29
CA ILE A 787 -3.95 -10.72 -18.15
C ILE A 787 -3.10 -10.92 -19.42
N VAL A 788 -1.90 -11.49 -19.31
CA VAL A 788 -1.04 -11.84 -20.46
C VAL A 788 -1.73 -12.81 -21.40
N MET A 789 -2.46 -13.80 -20.88
CA MET A 789 -3.26 -14.72 -21.70
C MET A 789 -4.33 -13.97 -22.49
N MET A 790 -5.10 -13.09 -21.84
CA MET A 790 -6.14 -12.29 -22.51
C MET A 790 -5.56 -11.39 -23.59
N GLU A 791 -4.48 -10.67 -23.30
CA GLU A 791 -3.80 -9.82 -24.27
C GLU A 791 -3.24 -10.62 -25.45
N THR A 792 -2.64 -11.79 -25.17
CA THR A 792 -2.13 -12.70 -26.19
C THR A 792 -3.23 -13.21 -27.10
N LEU A 793 -4.46 -13.40 -26.61
CA LEU A 793 -5.58 -13.91 -27.43
C LEU A 793 -6.34 -12.81 -28.17
N THR A 794 -6.43 -11.61 -27.58
CA THR A 794 -7.26 -10.50 -28.07
C THR A 794 -6.48 -9.45 -28.86
N LYS A 795 -5.13 -9.41 -28.71
CA LYS A 795 -4.27 -8.33 -29.21
C LYS A 795 -4.64 -6.96 -28.59
N ARG A 796 -5.33 -6.93 -27.45
CA ARG A 796 -5.71 -5.70 -26.73
C ARG A 796 -4.93 -5.56 -25.43
N LYS A 797 -4.31 -4.39 -25.24
CA LYS A 797 -3.61 -4.07 -24.00
C LYS A 797 -4.61 -3.85 -22.87
N PRO A 798 -4.32 -4.22 -21.61
CA PRO A 798 -5.18 -3.86 -20.48
C PRO A 798 -5.32 -2.33 -20.29
N THR A 799 -4.42 -1.55 -20.88
CA THR A 799 -4.41 -0.08 -20.88
C THR A 799 -4.86 0.53 -22.23
N ASP A 800 -5.53 -0.23 -23.10
CA ASP A 800 -6.08 0.28 -24.35
C ASP A 800 -7.16 1.33 -24.05
N ASP A 801 -7.21 2.42 -24.83
CA ASP A 801 -8.13 3.55 -24.63
C ASP A 801 -9.61 3.13 -24.67
N MET A 802 -9.92 1.95 -25.22
CA MET A 802 -11.28 1.40 -25.19
C MET A 802 -11.75 0.97 -23.79
N PHE A 803 -10.83 0.78 -22.83
CA PHE A 803 -11.14 0.38 -21.46
C PHE A 803 -11.22 1.61 -20.55
N VAL A 804 -12.42 2.15 -20.39
CA VAL A 804 -12.71 3.33 -19.56
C VAL A 804 -13.86 3.08 -18.59
N GLY A 805 -13.82 3.74 -17.43
CA GLY A 805 -14.84 3.58 -16.39
C GLY A 805 -14.77 2.18 -15.75
N GLU A 806 -15.91 1.49 -15.70
CA GLU A 806 -15.97 0.15 -15.12
C GLU A 806 -15.47 -0.95 -16.08
N MET A 807 -15.45 -0.71 -17.40
CA MET A 807 -15.10 -1.69 -18.42
C MET A 807 -13.59 -1.97 -18.50
N SER A 808 -13.17 -3.16 -18.09
CA SER A 808 -11.77 -3.65 -18.18
C SER A 808 -11.62 -4.77 -19.20
N LEU A 809 -10.38 -5.07 -19.62
CA LEU A 809 -10.06 -6.23 -20.49
C LEU A 809 -10.67 -7.53 -19.93
N LYS A 810 -10.62 -7.72 -18.62
CA LYS A 810 -11.21 -8.87 -17.92
C LYS A 810 -12.73 -8.93 -18.08
N GLN A 811 -13.42 -7.82 -17.83
CA GLN A 811 -14.87 -7.76 -18.00
C GLN A 811 -15.29 -7.93 -19.45
N TRP A 812 -14.53 -7.38 -20.39
CA TRP A 812 -14.79 -7.52 -21.82
C TRP A 812 -14.70 -8.98 -22.28
N VAL A 813 -13.68 -9.71 -21.81
CA VAL A 813 -13.54 -11.17 -22.05
C VAL A 813 -14.63 -11.98 -21.32
N ALA A 814 -14.98 -11.62 -20.08
CA ALA A 814 -16.06 -12.30 -19.34
C ALA A 814 -17.42 -12.15 -20.05
N ASN A 815 -17.72 -10.94 -20.53
CA ASN A 815 -18.95 -10.64 -21.26
C ASN A 815 -19.01 -11.39 -22.59
N SER A 816 -17.89 -11.53 -23.31
CA SER A 816 -17.86 -12.29 -24.57
C SER A 816 -18.08 -13.79 -24.35
N LEU A 817 -17.54 -14.37 -23.28
CA LEU A 817 -17.81 -15.75 -22.89
C LEU A 817 -19.29 -15.96 -22.52
N TYR A 818 -19.86 -15.05 -21.73
CA TYR A 818 -21.28 -15.12 -21.35
C TYR A 818 -22.21 -15.02 -22.57
N ALA A 819 -21.88 -14.15 -23.53
CA ALA A 819 -22.65 -13.98 -24.76
C ALA A 819 -22.35 -15.05 -25.83
N ASN A 820 -21.44 -16.00 -25.57
CA ASN A 820 -20.91 -16.94 -26.57
C ASN A 820 -20.41 -16.23 -27.85
N ALA A 821 -19.72 -15.11 -27.67
CA ALA A 821 -19.24 -14.18 -28.69
C ALA A 821 -17.70 -14.07 -28.69
N VAL A 822 -16.99 -15.14 -28.30
CA VAL A 822 -15.52 -15.20 -28.19
C VAL A 822 -14.82 -14.79 -29.50
N VAL A 823 -15.41 -15.16 -30.63
CA VAL A 823 -14.91 -14.87 -31.99
C VAL A 823 -14.81 -13.36 -32.25
N ASP A 824 -15.65 -12.55 -31.60
CA ASP A 824 -15.73 -11.10 -31.83
C ASP A 824 -14.67 -10.30 -31.05
N VAL A 825 -14.00 -10.94 -30.08
CA VAL A 825 -13.01 -10.29 -29.21
C VAL A 825 -11.59 -10.80 -29.40
N VAL A 826 -11.41 -11.94 -30.08
CA VAL A 826 -10.10 -12.53 -30.37
C VAL A 826 -9.41 -11.84 -31.54
N ASP A 827 -8.09 -11.97 -31.60
CA ASP A 827 -7.30 -11.52 -32.73
C ASP A 827 -7.78 -12.21 -34.02
N THR A 828 -8.15 -11.39 -35.01
CA THR A 828 -8.67 -11.85 -36.30
C THR A 828 -7.69 -12.77 -37.03
N ASP A 829 -6.39 -12.61 -36.79
CA ASP A 829 -5.33 -13.43 -37.40
C ASP A 829 -5.38 -14.89 -36.90
N LEU A 830 -6.04 -15.17 -35.78
CA LEU A 830 -6.23 -16.53 -35.24
C LEU A 830 -7.33 -17.33 -35.95
N LEU A 831 -8.16 -16.64 -36.73
CA LEU A 831 -9.33 -17.20 -37.40
C LEU A 831 -9.19 -17.22 -38.93
N GLN A 832 -8.10 -16.67 -39.47
CA GLN A 832 -7.86 -16.65 -40.91
C GLN A 832 -7.46 -18.05 -41.39
N THR A 833 -8.02 -18.40 -42.56
CA THR A 833 -7.85 -19.63 -43.34
C THR A 833 -8.41 -20.93 -42.72
N GLU A 834 -9.22 -21.61 -43.55
CA GLU A 834 -9.65 -23.03 -43.50
C GLU A 834 -11.10 -23.34 -43.03
N GLU A 835 -11.54 -24.57 -43.34
CA GLU A 835 -12.92 -25.08 -43.43
C GLU A 835 -13.77 -24.94 -42.14
N ASP A 836 -15.11 -24.98 -42.27
CA ASP A 836 -16.07 -24.76 -41.18
C ASP A 836 -15.83 -25.62 -39.92
N ASP A 837 -15.40 -26.88 -40.08
CA ASP A 837 -15.12 -27.80 -38.97
C ASP A 837 -13.87 -27.39 -38.16
N GLU A 838 -12.91 -26.70 -38.79
CA GLU A 838 -11.70 -26.20 -38.14
C GLU A 838 -11.96 -24.92 -37.32
N ILE A 839 -12.92 -24.11 -37.78
CA ILE A 839 -13.38 -22.90 -37.08
C ILE A 839 -14.02 -23.26 -35.73
N VAL A 840 -14.82 -24.32 -35.67
CA VAL A 840 -15.43 -24.81 -34.42
C VAL A 840 -14.38 -25.27 -33.42
N SER A 841 -13.38 -26.03 -33.87
CA SER A 841 -12.26 -26.48 -33.02
C SER A 841 -11.42 -25.31 -32.48
N LYS A 842 -11.12 -24.31 -33.32
CA LYS A 842 -10.40 -23.09 -32.91
C LYS A 842 -11.23 -22.30 -31.89
N ARG A 843 -12.54 -22.14 -32.10
CA ARG A 843 -13.45 -21.45 -31.17
C ARG A 843 -13.52 -22.13 -29.80
N ASP A 844 -13.61 -23.46 -29.75
CA ASP A 844 -13.62 -24.23 -28.51
C ASP A 844 -12.30 -24.07 -27.74
N CYS A 845 -11.17 -24.08 -28.45
CA CYS A 845 -9.85 -23.86 -27.89
C CYS A 845 -9.75 -22.45 -27.28
N LEU A 846 -10.10 -21.41 -28.04
CA LEU A 846 -10.08 -20.01 -27.60
C LEU A 846 -10.98 -19.79 -26.38
N SER A 847 -12.18 -20.37 -26.39
CA SER A 847 -13.12 -20.29 -25.26
C SER A 847 -12.54 -20.93 -23.99
N SER A 848 -11.91 -22.10 -24.13
CA SER A 848 -11.25 -22.80 -23.02
C SER A 848 -10.07 -21.99 -22.46
N LEU A 849 -9.30 -21.32 -23.33
CA LEU A 849 -8.18 -20.47 -22.91
C LEU A 849 -8.66 -19.19 -22.20
N MET A 850 -9.74 -18.57 -22.68
CA MET A 850 -10.31 -17.39 -22.02
C MET A 850 -10.92 -17.72 -20.66
N GLN A 851 -11.60 -18.87 -20.53
CA GLN A 851 -12.09 -19.34 -19.23
C GLN A 851 -10.93 -19.55 -18.25
N LEU A 852 -9.85 -20.18 -18.70
CA LEU A 852 -8.65 -20.34 -17.88
C LEU A 852 -8.04 -18.99 -17.47
N ALA A 853 -7.96 -18.05 -18.41
CA ALA A 853 -7.44 -16.71 -18.14
C ALA A 853 -8.26 -15.96 -17.07
N LEU A 854 -9.59 -16.11 -17.06
CA LEU A 854 -10.46 -15.55 -16.02
C LEU A 854 -10.23 -16.23 -14.67
N SER A 855 -10.10 -17.55 -14.62
CA SER A 855 -9.78 -18.28 -13.39
C SER A 855 -8.41 -17.90 -12.81
N CYS A 856 -7.44 -17.56 -13.66
CA CYS A 856 -6.14 -17.04 -13.24
C CYS A 856 -6.21 -15.60 -12.69
N SER A 857 -7.22 -14.81 -13.09
CA SER A 857 -7.31 -13.36 -12.81
C SER A 857 -8.54 -12.96 -11.97
N ALA A 858 -9.03 -13.88 -11.13
CA ALA A 858 -10.05 -13.58 -10.13
C ALA A 858 -9.61 -12.44 -9.20
N GLU A 859 -10.55 -11.61 -8.72
CA GLU A 859 -10.22 -10.45 -7.87
C GLU A 859 -9.54 -10.89 -6.57
N LEU A 860 -10.12 -11.88 -5.88
CA LEU A 860 -9.56 -12.41 -4.64
C LEU A 860 -8.46 -13.43 -4.93
N SER A 861 -7.31 -13.30 -4.27
CA SER A 861 -6.17 -14.21 -4.45
C SER A 861 -6.50 -15.67 -4.10
N GLU A 862 -7.48 -15.92 -3.24
CA GLU A 862 -7.89 -17.26 -2.77
C GLU A 862 -8.79 -17.99 -3.77
N GLU A 863 -9.48 -17.25 -4.66
CA GLU A 863 -10.34 -17.80 -5.70
C GLU A 863 -9.56 -18.20 -6.96
N ARG A 864 -8.30 -17.79 -7.04
CA ARG A 864 -7.40 -18.08 -8.15
C ARG A 864 -6.90 -19.53 -8.07
N ILE A 865 -6.85 -20.20 -9.22
CA ILE A 865 -6.21 -21.53 -9.34
C ILE A 865 -4.70 -21.44 -9.06
N ASN A 866 -3.98 -22.54 -8.91
CA ASN A 866 -2.51 -22.48 -8.80
C ASN A 866 -1.81 -22.68 -10.16
N MET A 867 -0.52 -22.34 -10.26
CA MET A 867 0.26 -22.48 -11.51
C MET A 867 0.35 -23.93 -12.03
N GLN A 868 0.36 -24.94 -11.14
CA GLN A 868 0.38 -26.35 -11.55
C GLN A 868 -0.91 -26.75 -12.25
N GLU A 869 -2.06 -26.32 -11.71
CA GLU A 869 -3.38 -26.51 -12.30
C GLU A 869 -3.53 -25.74 -13.61
N ALA A 870 -3.04 -24.50 -13.67
CA ALA A 870 -3.05 -23.70 -14.89
C ALA A 870 -2.25 -24.37 -16.02
N LEU A 871 -1.02 -24.81 -15.73
CA LEU A 871 -0.16 -25.53 -16.67
C LEU A 871 -0.77 -26.87 -17.10
N ALA A 872 -1.35 -27.63 -16.18
CA ALA A 872 -2.03 -28.88 -16.50
C ALA A 872 -3.25 -28.64 -17.41
N THR A 873 -4.01 -27.57 -17.18
CA THR A 873 -5.17 -27.19 -17.99
C THR A 873 -4.76 -26.75 -19.39
N LEU A 874 -3.71 -25.94 -19.53
CA LEU A 874 -3.15 -25.56 -20.83
C LEU A 874 -2.71 -26.78 -21.65
N ASN A 875 -2.03 -27.73 -21.01
CA ASN A 875 -1.63 -28.97 -21.68
C ASN A 875 -2.82 -29.82 -22.12
N LYS A 876 -3.89 -29.90 -21.31
CA LYS A 876 -5.15 -30.55 -21.70
C LYS A 876 -5.80 -29.86 -22.90
N ILE A 877 -5.84 -28.53 -22.90
CA ILE A 877 -6.37 -27.74 -24.02
C ILE A 877 -5.56 -28.01 -25.29
N LYS A 878 -4.22 -28.03 -25.21
CA LYS A 878 -3.34 -28.35 -26.35
C LYS A 878 -3.58 -29.76 -26.89
N ILE A 879 -3.68 -30.77 -26.03
CA ILE A 879 -3.96 -32.14 -26.47
C ILE A 879 -5.32 -32.22 -27.15
N LYS A 880 -6.37 -31.58 -26.60
CA LYS A 880 -7.70 -31.55 -27.21
C LYS A 880 -7.66 -30.85 -28.57
N PHE A 881 -7.01 -29.69 -28.67
CA PHE A 881 -6.87 -28.94 -29.90
C PHE A 881 -6.16 -29.73 -31.00
N LEU A 882 -5.03 -30.39 -30.67
CA LEU A 882 -4.29 -31.23 -31.63
C LEU A 882 -5.08 -32.47 -32.06
N LYS A 883 -5.84 -33.11 -31.16
CA LYS A 883 -6.72 -34.23 -31.53
C LYS A 883 -7.82 -33.82 -32.48
N ASN A 884 -8.44 -32.67 -32.24
CA ASN A 884 -9.47 -32.14 -33.11
C ASN A 884 -8.90 -31.75 -34.48
N ALA A 885 -7.72 -31.10 -34.52
CA ALA A 885 -7.03 -30.79 -35.78
C ALA A 885 -6.65 -32.07 -36.56
N ALA A 886 -6.16 -33.12 -35.88
CA ALA A 886 -5.84 -34.39 -36.51
C ALA A 886 -7.09 -35.16 -37.01
N ALA A 887 -8.23 -35.02 -36.33
CA ALA A 887 -9.50 -35.62 -36.75
C ALA A 887 -10.08 -34.97 -38.02
N VAL A 888 -9.82 -33.67 -38.24
CA VAL A 888 -10.18 -32.95 -39.47
C VAL A 888 -9.32 -33.44 -40.66
N VAL A 889 -8.03 -33.69 -40.45
CA VAL A 889 -7.10 -34.16 -41.52
C VAL A 889 -7.36 -35.62 -41.95
N LEU A 890 -7.92 -36.46 -41.08
CA LEU A 890 -8.16 -37.89 -41.35
C LEU A 890 -9.50 -38.19 -42.03
N ASN A 891 -10.33 -37.19 -42.31
CA ASN A 891 -11.63 -37.38 -42.95
C ASN A 891 -11.80 -36.49 -44.19
N PRO A 892 -11.03 -36.71 -45.28
CA PRO A 892 -11.40 -36.16 -46.58
C PRO A 892 -12.72 -36.82 -46.98
N ARG A 893 -13.79 -36.03 -47.09
CA ARG A 893 -15.12 -36.51 -47.47
C ARG A 893 -15.03 -37.45 -48.67
N ALA A 894 -15.40 -38.70 -48.45
CA ALA A 894 -15.95 -39.57 -49.47
C ALA A 894 -17.27 -38.95 -49.96
N GLU A 895 -17.47 -39.03 -51.27
CA GLU A 895 -18.66 -38.65 -52.02
C GLU A 895 -19.98 -39.09 -51.35
N ILE A 896 -20.97 -38.19 -51.34
CA ILE A 896 -22.29 -38.30 -52.01
C ILE A 896 -23.02 -36.96 -51.89
#